data_AF-A0A517XPR7-F1
#
_entry.id   AF-A0A517XPR7-F1
#
_cell.length_a   1.000
_cell.length_b   1.000
_cell.length_c   1.000
_cell.angle_alpha   90.00
_cell.angle_beta   90.00
_cell.angle_gamma   90.00
#
_symmetry.space_group_name_H-M   'P 1'
#
loop_
_entity.id
_entity.type
_entity.pdbx_description
1 polymer ?
#
loop_
_entity_poly.entity_id
_entity_poly.type
_entity_poly.pdbx_seq_one_letter_code
_entity_poly.pdbx_strand_id
1 'polypeptide(L)'
;MPTTPTTADRLDPEVLHPLDRLRGTIRRYVVIEGLLSAAIFLAAWFVAAMVIDFGAFKLLTWDWALDAPAWLRGVALTAGLLGLAAIVAFRIARRLTTEFTYPALALVLERRFPRVLGGRLITAVELADIEAQEKYGYSKDLIRETIREARERVGTVPASDVFDWGRLRKLAGIAVGLVLAVVLVGYVSYAFTAKSLNPYRYGWKLAHVTGVLAERDVLMMNTAWPRRAHLELVGFPGDELRIGKDAAEPTVRTKAYRWVVADRAAPMGWRPMRWADITPALAGGDVPTLPDAAFRAAAEGGLSGEPAEWPVDQVMAVGMEDAASRAKLSEKLGEAYLPLQADLERVFLALEEQAGSPSMGRTLRKLDLPARVSLAYAGQLKTGDVTLAPLPNQEYAAPVPDLKESVRFVVRADDFRTSPRDITLVPPPVFTKLVRTEYQPAYLHHAPPAGEGYPALAGLRQTMPERPLSLTGDRTLFPVPAGTELVLTATTDIDLTAAYLAPKVGVLPWAVPGSSAPVPLDIAADRRTVSVEFRGDYRFGAGRTFGHHYLDADGWVRVEPVSTPAVFEFDLVVEQADGVKARRPVVVQVVEDAPPVVEVAPDVIRKVGTNYLVTARAKIPFNPESFVKDDQGLSKVTFDLSYWAEDSDIGRAMRTQLALRPLLYMPAPSHTLPVVVAPAFHAVKFRELDKGDSRKTASFGLRQFFDVAGGLRHDTPADFKKHLGAWVDREGQYAVKRVELKSPDRDFFDVDVLKLGVKTSEVQTRYRIDLTVTATDTNYDGGPKTGATQEPIRLLVVSEGDLLAEINKEEETFAARLDDALAKLAAGRRKWEYVRTANSGMTGGLDTVRVRAQDATQDVAKAKDVVGSIVREYRRIHTECKVNDVTPVTRDRFGTFANRVDRVMGENPPGVTEEERRQIAAGQLAPKATFPAAEKKLDTVLADYAKEKWGDAAQVSDAEVTLAALEAEVRVIRTALGELQTKERLRAMLASVIEQRRRLQDEMRGWRIKVEEGLTKKEPELLPLGPVFLAKGETKRLRQGLNWRLFDKDDLTVRVTTSDAEGVSAPAMIRLNFEDVSLTNAFEYEVRAGTKVGDFVLTLTPEVGDPVQVRVQVK
;
A
#
# COMPACT_ATOMS: atom_id res chain seq x y z
N MET A 1 -74.40 -31.20 92.86
CA MET A 1 -74.63 -32.65 93.04
C MET A 1 -73.77 -33.13 94.20
N PRO A 2 -74.27 -33.95 95.13
CA PRO A 2 -73.43 -34.54 96.17
C PRO A 2 -72.35 -35.39 95.51
N THR A 3 -71.09 -35.13 95.87
CA THR A 3 -69.92 -35.89 95.40
C THR A 3 -70.03 -37.32 95.93
N THR A 4 -70.18 -38.30 95.03
CA THR A 4 -69.96 -39.71 95.36
C THR A 4 -68.58 -39.83 96.01
N PRO A 5 -68.45 -40.45 97.21
CA PRO A 5 -67.15 -40.66 97.84
C PRO A 5 -66.23 -41.39 96.86
N THR A 6 -65.03 -40.84 96.64
CA THR A 6 -63.98 -41.51 95.88
C THR A 6 -63.61 -42.83 96.56
N THR A 7 -63.23 -43.86 95.80
CA THR A 7 -62.86 -45.19 96.32
C THR A 7 -61.79 -45.15 97.42
N ALA A 8 -60.99 -44.07 97.48
CA ALA A 8 -60.01 -43.80 98.52
C ALA A 8 -60.61 -43.51 99.91
N ASP A 9 -61.81 -42.92 100.00
CA ASP A 9 -62.48 -42.63 101.29
C ASP A 9 -63.08 -43.90 101.95
N ARG A 10 -63.09 -45.03 101.24
CA ARG A 10 -63.73 -46.29 101.66
C ARG A 10 -62.72 -47.41 102.01
N LEU A 11 -61.42 -47.14 101.90
CA LEU A 11 -60.32 -48.08 102.15
C LEU A 11 -59.62 -47.75 103.49
N ASP A 12 -59.11 -48.77 104.19
CA ASP A 12 -58.37 -48.60 105.46
C ASP A 12 -57.07 -47.78 105.23
N PRO A 13 -56.84 -46.68 105.98
CA PRO A 13 -55.65 -45.83 105.84
C PRO A 13 -54.31 -46.58 105.93
N GLU A 14 -54.25 -47.68 106.70
CA GLU A 14 -53.02 -48.47 106.85
C GLU A 14 -52.71 -49.36 105.64
N VAL A 15 -53.69 -49.68 104.79
CA VAL A 15 -53.48 -50.40 103.51
C VAL A 15 -53.14 -49.41 102.38
N LEU A 16 -53.69 -48.19 102.44
CA LEU A 16 -53.40 -47.12 101.48
C LEU A 16 -51.97 -46.60 101.60
N HIS A 17 -51.45 -46.44 102.82
CA HIS A 17 -50.14 -45.83 103.05
C HIS A 17 -48.95 -46.57 102.37
N PRO A 18 -48.86 -47.92 102.38
CA PRO A 18 -47.85 -48.66 101.61
C PRO A 18 -48.05 -48.58 100.08
N LEU A 19 -49.29 -48.59 99.58
CA LEU A 19 -49.60 -48.48 98.15
C LEU A 19 -49.30 -47.07 97.61
N ASP A 20 -49.55 -46.02 98.40
CA ASP A 20 -49.20 -44.64 98.09
C ASP A 20 -47.69 -44.40 98.17
N ARG A 21 -46.99 -45.02 99.14
CA ARG A 21 -45.53 -45.01 99.20
C ARG A 21 -44.93 -45.70 97.97
N LEU A 22 -45.50 -46.81 97.51
CA LEU A 22 -45.09 -47.47 96.26
C LEU A 22 -45.34 -46.56 95.05
N ARG A 23 -46.53 -45.97 94.92
CA ARG A 23 -46.87 -45.00 93.86
C ARG A 23 -45.87 -43.83 93.81
N GLY A 24 -45.52 -43.27 94.97
CA GLY A 24 -44.52 -42.21 95.09
C GLY A 24 -43.12 -42.64 94.65
N THR A 25 -42.68 -43.84 95.02
CA THR A 25 -41.40 -44.41 94.59
C THR A 25 -41.37 -44.75 93.10
N ILE A 26 -42.47 -45.25 92.51
CA ILE A 26 -42.61 -45.44 91.05
C ILE A 26 -42.38 -44.11 90.33
N ARG A 27 -43.08 -43.04 90.75
CA ARG A 27 -42.95 -41.71 90.14
C ARG A 27 -41.51 -41.17 90.23
N ARG A 28 -40.86 -41.31 91.39
CA ARG A 28 -39.44 -40.90 91.57
C ARG A 28 -38.50 -41.69 90.67
N TYR A 29 -38.65 -43.01 90.61
CA TYR A 29 -37.82 -43.87 89.74
C TYR A 29 -37.96 -43.47 88.27
N VAL A 30 -39.19 -43.25 87.79
CA VAL A 30 -39.48 -42.81 86.42
C VAL A 30 -38.86 -41.44 86.12
N VAL A 31 -38.95 -40.49 87.06
CA VAL A 31 -38.32 -39.17 86.89
C VAL A 31 -36.81 -39.29 86.79
N ILE A 32 -36.17 -40.04 87.69
CA ILE A 32 -34.71 -40.19 87.67
C ILE A 32 -34.25 -40.92 86.41
N GLU A 33 -34.94 -41.99 86.00
CA GLU A 33 -34.64 -42.71 84.76
C GLU A 33 -34.78 -41.80 83.53
N GLY A 34 -35.85 -40.99 83.49
CA GLY A 34 -36.09 -40.02 82.42
C GLY A 34 -35.05 -38.91 82.37
N LEU A 35 -34.68 -38.35 83.53
CA LEU A 35 -33.62 -37.33 83.63
C LEU A 35 -32.25 -37.88 83.20
N LEU A 36 -31.90 -39.09 83.61
CA LEU A 36 -30.66 -39.75 83.16
C LEU A 36 -30.68 -40.02 81.65
N SER A 37 -31.81 -40.45 81.09
CA SER A 37 -31.96 -40.64 79.65
C SER A 37 -31.81 -39.33 78.87
N ALA A 38 -32.40 -38.24 79.39
CA ALA A 38 -32.25 -36.90 78.82
C ALA A 38 -30.80 -36.41 78.90
N ALA A 39 -30.12 -36.63 80.04
CA ALA A 39 -28.71 -36.27 80.21
C ALA A 39 -27.78 -37.02 79.24
N ILE A 40 -27.99 -38.33 79.06
CA ILE A 40 -27.25 -39.12 78.06
C ILE A 40 -27.51 -38.59 76.65
N PHE A 41 -28.76 -38.30 76.31
CA PHE A 41 -29.11 -37.75 74.99
C PHE A 41 -28.44 -36.39 74.75
N LEU A 42 -28.52 -35.46 75.71
CA LEU A 42 -27.87 -34.14 75.61
C LEU A 42 -26.35 -34.27 75.42
N ALA A 43 -25.72 -35.16 76.18
CA ALA A 43 -24.29 -35.36 76.09
C ALA A 43 -23.88 -36.03 74.76
N ALA A 44 -24.68 -36.98 74.24
CA ALA A 44 -24.49 -37.57 72.92
C ALA A 44 -24.72 -36.55 71.78
N TRP A 45 -25.75 -35.71 71.91
CA TRP A 45 -26.05 -34.63 70.95
C TRP A 45 -24.91 -33.60 70.91
N PHE A 46 -24.37 -33.22 72.07
CA PHE A 46 -23.19 -32.35 72.15
C PHE A 46 -21.98 -32.95 71.42
N VAL A 47 -21.70 -34.25 71.60
CA VAL A 47 -20.60 -34.93 70.90
C VAL A 47 -20.83 -34.95 69.39
N ALA A 48 -22.05 -35.25 68.95
CA ALA A 48 -22.39 -35.22 67.53
C ALA A 48 -22.21 -33.82 66.93
N ALA A 49 -22.66 -32.77 67.62
CA ALA A 49 -22.47 -31.38 67.20
C ALA A 49 -20.98 -31.01 67.11
N MET A 50 -20.18 -31.37 68.11
CA MET A 50 -18.71 -31.17 68.07
C MET A 50 -18.03 -31.87 66.90
N VAL A 51 -18.42 -33.11 66.57
CA VAL A 51 -17.81 -33.85 65.46
C VAL A 51 -18.23 -33.25 64.10
N ILE A 52 -19.52 -32.91 63.95
CA ILE A 52 -20.07 -32.38 62.69
C ILE A 52 -19.59 -30.95 62.43
N ASP A 53 -19.64 -30.05 63.42
CA ASP A 53 -19.24 -28.66 63.25
C ASP A 53 -17.71 -28.51 63.37
N PHE A 54 -17.16 -28.70 64.58
CA PHE A 54 -15.75 -28.45 64.85
C PHE A 54 -14.82 -29.47 64.16
N GLY A 55 -15.22 -30.75 64.10
CA GLY A 55 -14.45 -31.79 63.43
C GLY A 55 -14.35 -31.59 61.92
N ALA A 56 -15.47 -31.25 61.25
CA ALA A 56 -15.45 -30.95 59.82
C ALA A 56 -14.63 -29.70 59.51
N PHE A 57 -14.71 -28.66 60.36
CA PHE A 57 -13.86 -27.48 60.22
C PHE A 57 -12.37 -27.82 60.33
N LYS A 58 -11.96 -28.60 61.33
CA LYS A 58 -10.54 -28.93 61.52
C LYS A 58 -9.96 -29.87 60.46
N LEU A 59 -10.79 -30.74 59.87
CA LEU A 59 -10.34 -31.71 58.86
C LEU A 59 -10.43 -31.17 57.44
N LEU A 60 -11.45 -30.37 57.12
CA LEU A 60 -11.79 -29.97 55.76
C LEU A 60 -11.76 -28.45 55.53
N THR A 61 -11.49 -27.65 56.58
CA THR A 61 -11.62 -26.17 56.58
C THR A 61 -13.03 -25.65 56.24
N TRP A 62 -13.99 -26.55 56.10
CA TRP A 62 -15.40 -26.28 55.82
C TRP A 62 -16.12 -25.88 57.10
N ASP A 63 -16.73 -24.70 57.12
CA ASP A 63 -17.32 -24.12 58.32
C ASP A 63 -18.84 -24.29 58.31
N TRP A 64 -19.37 -25.15 59.17
CA TRP A 64 -20.81 -25.50 59.24
C TRP A 64 -21.75 -24.29 59.36
N ALA A 65 -21.34 -23.20 60.03
CA ALA A 65 -22.19 -22.03 60.17
C ALA A 65 -22.12 -21.06 59.00
N LEU A 66 -20.97 -20.95 58.32
CA LEU A 66 -20.73 -20.00 57.24
C LEU A 66 -20.93 -20.60 55.84
N ASP A 67 -20.57 -21.86 55.64
CA ASP A 67 -20.61 -22.54 54.34
C ASP A 67 -21.89 -23.34 54.11
N ALA A 68 -22.52 -23.85 55.17
CA ALA A 68 -23.77 -24.59 55.04
C ALA A 68 -24.96 -23.63 54.99
N PRO A 69 -25.98 -23.92 54.16
CA PRO A 69 -27.25 -23.22 54.20
C PRO A 69 -27.83 -23.18 55.63
N ALA A 70 -28.27 -21.99 56.08
CA ALA A 70 -28.75 -21.79 57.45
C ALA A 70 -29.92 -22.73 57.85
N TRP A 71 -30.71 -23.20 56.88
CA TRP A 71 -31.81 -24.13 57.14
C TRP A 71 -31.35 -25.50 57.63
N LEU A 72 -30.16 -25.98 57.23
CA LEU A 72 -29.61 -27.27 57.70
C LEU A 72 -29.37 -27.24 59.21
N ARG A 73 -28.84 -26.13 59.71
CA ARG A 73 -28.70 -25.88 61.16
C ARG A 73 -30.07 -25.85 61.83
N GLY A 74 -31.02 -25.14 61.22
CA GLY A 74 -32.43 -25.12 61.65
C GLY A 74 -33.03 -26.51 61.83
N VAL A 75 -32.84 -27.39 60.84
CA VAL A 75 -33.32 -28.78 60.87
C VAL A 75 -32.58 -29.58 61.94
N ALA A 76 -31.26 -29.47 62.05
CA ALA A 76 -30.48 -30.18 63.05
C ALA A 76 -30.88 -29.80 64.50
N LEU A 77 -31.04 -28.50 64.77
CA LEU A 77 -31.51 -28.00 66.07
C LEU A 77 -32.94 -28.47 66.36
N THR A 78 -33.84 -28.36 65.39
CA THR A 78 -35.23 -28.80 65.53
C THR A 78 -35.32 -30.30 65.79
N ALA A 79 -34.53 -31.12 65.07
CA ALA A 79 -34.46 -32.56 65.29
C ALA A 79 -33.93 -32.91 66.69
N GLY A 80 -32.90 -32.21 67.17
CA GLY A 80 -32.37 -32.35 68.54
C GLY A 80 -33.41 -32.00 69.60
N LEU A 81 -34.10 -30.87 69.44
CA LEU A 81 -35.17 -30.42 70.34
C LEU A 81 -36.37 -31.37 70.33
N LEU A 82 -36.79 -31.86 69.17
CA LEU A 82 -37.85 -32.87 69.05
C LEU A 82 -37.44 -34.19 69.70
N GLY A 83 -36.19 -34.62 69.55
CA GLY A 83 -35.65 -35.80 70.23
C GLY A 83 -35.69 -35.65 71.76
N LEU A 84 -35.26 -34.49 72.27
CA LEU A 84 -35.33 -34.18 73.70
C LEU A 84 -36.78 -34.13 74.19
N ALA A 85 -37.67 -33.44 73.45
CA ALA A 85 -39.09 -33.35 73.76
C ALA A 85 -39.76 -34.72 73.74
N ALA A 86 -39.40 -35.60 72.81
CA ALA A 86 -39.87 -36.99 72.76
C ALA A 86 -39.41 -37.79 73.99
N ILE A 87 -38.15 -37.63 74.43
CA ILE A 87 -37.68 -38.27 75.67
C ILE A 87 -38.49 -37.76 76.87
N VAL A 88 -38.65 -36.44 77.02
CA VAL A 88 -39.44 -35.87 78.13
C VAL A 88 -40.90 -36.33 78.06
N ALA A 89 -41.53 -36.30 76.89
CA ALA A 89 -42.92 -36.70 76.71
C ALA A 89 -43.14 -38.19 76.97
N PHE A 90 -42.35 -39.07 76.35
CA PHE A 90 -42.57 -40.52 76.41
C PHE A 90 -41.94 -41.21 77.62
N ARG A 91 -40.81 -40.72 78.14
CA ARG A 91 -40.15 -41.31 79.33
C ARG A 91 -40.59 -40.69 80.65
N ILE A 92 -40.98 -39.41 80.66
CA ILE A 92 -41.37 -38.70 81.90
C ILE A 92 -42.88 -38.41 81.89
N ALA A 93 -43.37 -37.50 81.04
CA ALA A 93 -44.71 -36.96 81.14
C ALA A 93 -45.81 -38.03 81.01
N ARG A 94 -45.79 -38.83 79.93
CA ARG A 94 -46.74 -39.92 79.69
C ARG A 94 -46.74 -40.96 80.81
N ARG A 95 -45.58 -41.24 81.41
CA ARG A 95 -45.45 -42.22 82.50
C ARG A 95 -45.82 -41.66 83.87
N LEU A 96 -45.82 -40.34 84.04
CA LEU A 96 -46.28 -39.67 85.25
C LEU A 96 -47.79 -39.43 85.25
N THR A 97 -48.38 -39.21 84.07
CA THR A 97 -49.81 -38.99 83.89
C THR A 97 -50.64 -40.27 83.78
N THR A 98 -50.01 -41.44 83.64
CA THR A 98 -50.72 -42.72 83.76
C THR A 98 -51.25 -42.91 85.19
N GLU A 99 -52.57 -43.04 85.31
CA GLU A 99 -53.24 -43.30 86.59
C GLU A 99 -52.95 -44.73 87.05
N PHE A 100 -52.29 -44.86 88.19
CA PHE A 100 -52.06 -46.16 88.83
C PHE A 100 -53.21 -46.45 89.79
N THR A 101 -54.20 -47.21 89.30
CA THR A 101 -55.31 -47.70 90.11
C THR A 101 -54.78 -48.59 91.24
N TYR A 102 -55.44 -48.54 92.40
CA TYR A 102 -55.01 -49.33 93.56
C TYR A 102 -54.99 -50.86 93.28
N PRO A 103 -55.94 -51.45 92.53
CA PRO A 103 -55.87 -52.86 92.13
C PRO A 103 -54.62 -53.21 91.29
N ALA A 104 -54.19 -52.31 90.39
CA ALA A 104 -53.00 -52.53 89.59
C ALA A 104 -51.72 -52.49 90.44
N LEU A 105 -51.63 -51.60 91.43
CA LEU A 105 -50.51 -51.53 92.37
C LEU A 105 -50.47 -52.76 93.28
N ALA A 106 -51.63 -53.22 93.75
CA ALA A 106 -51.78 -54.46 94.51
C ALA A 106 -51.30 -55.66 93.70
N LEU A 107 -51.73 -55.79 92.43
CA LEU A 107 -51.32 -56.87 91.53
C LEU A 107 -49.79 -56.90 91.30
N VAL A 108 -49.15 -55.73 91.18
CA VAL A 108 -47.70 -55.64 91.00
C VAL A 108 -46.94 -56.16 92.23
N LEU A 109 -47.38 -55.77 93.43
CA LEU A 109 -46.80 -56.29 94.67
C LEU A 109 -47.03 -57.80 94.81
N GLU A 110 -48.22 -58.29 94.48
CA GLU A 110 -48.53 -59.71 94.55
C GLU A 110 -47.73 -60.56 93.58
N ARG A 111 -47.58 -60.12 92.32
CA ARG A 111 -46.75 -60.83 91.33
C ARG A 111 -45.29 -60.89 91.74
N ARG A 112 -44.78 -59.86 92.43
CA ARG A 112 -43.39 -59.81 92.90
C ARG A 112 -43.18 -60.63 94.18
N PHE A 113 -44.15 -60.65 95.08
CA PHE A 113 -44.09 -61.35 96.37
C PHE A 113 -45.23 -62.38 96.55
N PRO A 114 -45.33 -63.38 95.65
CA PRO A 114 -46.48 -64.29 95.63
C PRO A 114 -46.59 -65.14 96.90
N ARG A 115 -45.45 -65.46 97.53
CA ARG A 115 -45.39 -66.27 98.76
C ARG A 115 -45.96 -65.55 100.00
N VAL A 116 -45.89 -64.22 100.04
CA VAL A 116 -46.29 -63.43 101.22
C VAL A 116 -47.75 -63.00 101.10
N LEU A 117 -48.15 -62.48 99.93
CA LEU A 117 -49.45 -61.84 99.72
C LEU A 117 -50.53 -62.79 99.17
N GLY A 118 -50.17 -63.81 98.39
CA GLY A 118 -51.04 -64.95 98.06
C GLY A 118 -52.43 -64.63 97.48
N GLY A 119 -52.57 -63.54 96.71
CA GLY A 119 -53.85 -63.11 96.09
C GLY A 119 -54.78 -62.31 97.01
N ARG A 120 -54.39 -62.05 98.26
CA ARG A 120 -55.26 -61.43 99.27
C ARG A 120 -55.27 -59.91 99.21
N LEU A 121 -54.20 -59.29 98.73
CA LEU A 121 -54.08 -57.84 98.62
C LEU A 121 -54.93 -57.31 97.46
N ILE A 122 -54.93 -57.99 96.31
CA ILE A 122 -55.79 -57.60 95.18
C ILE A 122 -57.25 -57.82 95.54
N THR A 123 -57.59 -58.96 96.15
CA THR A 123 -58.96 -59.24 96.60
C THR A 123 -59.42 -58.25 97.65
N ALA A 124 -58.56 -57.86 98.60
CA ALA A 124 -58.86 -56.83 99.59
C ALA A 124 -59.11 -55.44 98.97
N VAL A 125 -58.39 -55.09 97.90
CA VAL A 125 -58.55 -53.80 97.21
C VAL A 125 -59.75 -53.80 96.25
N GLU A 126 -60.06 -54.93 95.58
CA GLU A 126 -61.22 -55.06 94.69
C GLU A 126 -62.54 -55.18 95.46
N LEU A 127 -62.54 -55.87 96.61
CA LEU A 127 -63.72 -56.05 97.48
C LEU A 127 -63.82 -54.99 98.59
N ALA A 128 -63.09 -53.88 98.49
CA ALA A 128 -63.02 -52.84 99.52
C ALA A 128 -64.37 -52.21 99.88
N ASP A 129 -65.32 -52.17 98.94
CA ASP A 129 -66.68 -51.66 99.19
C ASP A 129 -67.57 -52.76 99.79
N ILE A 130 -67.43 -52.97 101.11
CA ILE A 130 -68.11 -54.03 101.86
C ILE A 130 -69.65 -53.95 101.71
N GLU A 131 -70.21 -52.74 101.63
CA GLU A 131 -71.66 -52.53 101.48
C GLU A 131 -72.14 -52.81 100.06
N ALA A 132 -71.36 -52.46 99.03
CA ALA A 132 -71.68 -52.82 97.66
C ALA A 132 -71.58 -54.32 97.40
N GLN A 133 -70.59 -55.01 97.99
CA GLN A 133 -70.36 -56.45 97.79
C GLN A 133 -71.39 -57.34 98.49
N GLU A 134 -72.02 -56.86 99.57
CA GLU A 134 -73.14 -57.57 100.20
C GLU A 134 -74.31 -57.77 99.21
N LYS A 135 -74.56 -56.80 98.32
CA LYS A 135 -75.61 -56.91 97.29
C LYS A 135 -75.36 -58.03 96.29
N TYR A 136 -74.11 -58.47 96.15
CA TYR A 136 -73.70 -59.58 95.30
C TYR A 136 -73.55 -60.91 96.05
N GLY A 137 -73.94 -60.97 97.34
CA GLY A 137 -73.98 -62.20 98.14
C GLY A 137 -72.69 -62.54 98.87
N TYR A 138 -71.71 -61.62 98.95
CA TYR A 138 -70.47 -61.85 99.68
C TYR A 138 -70.62 -61.61 101.19
N SER A 139 -69.95 -62.44 102.01
CA SER A 139 -69.95 -62.30 103.48
C SER A 139 -69.11 -61.11 103.95
N LYS A 140 -69.73 -60.19 104.70
CA LYS A 140 -69.07 -59.02 105.30
C LYS A 140 -67.90 -59.41 106.20
N ASP A 141 -68.05 -60.48 106.97
CA ASP A 141 -67.03 -60.90 107.95
C ASP A 141 -65.82 -61.53 107.25
N LEU A 142 -66.05 -62.26 106.16
CA LEU A 142 -64.96 -62.87 105.37
C LEU A 142 -64.17 -61.81 104.60
N ILE A 143 -64.84 -60.79 104.06
CA ILE A 143 -64.17 -59.63 103.44
C ILE A 143 -63.34 -58.86 104.48
N ARG A 144 -63.89 -58.58 105.67
CA ARG A 144 -63.14 -57.92 106.77
C ARG A 144 -61.91 -58.72 107.18
N GLU A 145 -62.03 -60.04 107.29
CA GLU A 145 -60.90 -60.92 107.61
C GLU A 145 -59.83 -60.87 106.51
N THR A 146 -60.25 -60.88 105.24
CA THR A 146 -59.33 -60.80 104.08
C THR A 146 -58.59 -59.46 104.04
N ILE A 147 -59.28 -58.35 104.34
CA ILE A 147 -58.68 -57.01 104.45
C ILE A 147 -57.68 -56.97 105.62
N ARG A 148 -58.04 -57.55 106.79
CA ARG A 148 -57.16 -57.63 107.96
C ARG A 148 -55.89 -58.44 107.67
N GLU A 149 -56.03 -59.62 107.06
CA GLU A 149 -54.89 -60.49 106.72
C GLU A 149 -54.00 -59.85 105.64
N ALA A 150 -54.59 -59.14 104.67
CA ALA A 150 -53.84 -58.35 103.70
C ALA A 150 -53.06 -57.22 104.38
N ARG A 151 -53.66 -56.49 105.32
CA ARG A 151 -53.03 -55.39 106.07
C ARG A 151 -51.79 -55.82 106.83
N GLU A 152 -51.87 -56.90 107.63
CA GLU A 152 -50.73 -57.41 108.41
C GLU A 152 -49.56 -57.81 107.51
N ARG A 153 -49.86 -58.42 106.36
CA ARG A 153 -48.83 -58.96 105.46
C ARG A 153 -48.22 -57.89 104.56
N VAL A 154 -49.00 -56.90 104.10
CA VAL A 154 -48.50 -55.78 103.26
C VAL A 154 -47.41 -54.98 103.98
N GLY A 155 -47.55 -54.77 105.29
CA GLY A 155 -46.56 -54.05 106.09
C GLY A 155 -45.17 -54.73 106.16
N THR A 156 -45.09 -56.04 105.86
CA THR A 156 -43.84 -56.81 105.88
C THR A 156 -43.06 -56.77 104.57
N VAL A 157 -43.64 -56.22 103.50
CA VAL A 157 -43.05 -56.26 102.16
C VAL A 157 -42.17 -55.03 101.89
N PRO A 158 -40.89 -55.22 101.50
CA PRO A 158 -40.01 -54.11 101.12
C PRO A 158 -40.39 -53.57 99.73
N ALA A 159 -41.12 -52.45 99.70
CA ALA A 159 -41.56 -51.81 98.45
C ALA A 159 -40.41 -51.35 97.52
N SER A 160 -39.18 -51.22 98.03
CA SER A 160 -37.99 -50.87 97.24
C SER A 160 -37.53 -51.97 96.28
N ASP A 161 -37.80 -53.24 96.60
CA ASP A 161 -37.24 -54.40 95.90
C ASP A 161 -38.05 -54.81 94.66
N VAL A 162 -39.11 -54.05 94.40
CA VAL A 162 -39.90 -54.09 93.16
C VAL A 162 -39.14 -53.45 91.99
N PHE A 163 -38.18 -52.55 92.27
CA PHE A 163 -37.49 -51.75 91.25
C PHE A 163 -36.08 -52.27 90.93
N ASP A 164 -35.69 -52.17 89.66
CA ASP A 164 -34.32 -52.44 89.22
C ASP A 164 -33.44 -51.18 89.38
N TRP A 165 -32.90 -50.99 90.58
CA TRP A 165 -31.93 -49.92 90.87
C TRP A 165 -30.58 -50.12 90.16
N GLY A 166 -30.26 -51.36 89.76
CA GLY A 166 -29.04 -51.69 89.03
C GLY A 166 -29.02 -51.04 87.65
N ARG A 167 -30.15 -51.08 86.93
CA ARG A 167 -30.33 -50.35 85.66
C ARG A 167 -30.11 -48.85 85.82
N LEU A 168 -30.62 -48.25 86.90
CA LEU A 168 -30.49 -46.81 87.14
C LEU A 168 -29.02 -46.41 87.39
N ARG A 169 -28.27 -47.21 88.17
CA ARG A 169 -26.82 -47.03 88.36
C ARG A 169 -26.03 -47.18 87.06
N LYS A 170 -26.41 -48.12 86.18
CA LYS A 170 -25.80 -48.26 84.85
C LYS A 170 -26.03 -47.02 84.00
N LEU A 171 -27.26 -46.50 83.95
CA LEU A 171 -27.57 -45.25 83.23
C LEU A 171 -26.80 -44.06 83.79
N ALA A 172 -26.71 -43.93 85.12
CA ALA A 172 -25.89 -42.90 85.76
C ALA A 172 -24.39 -43.06 85.42
N GLY A 173 -23.87 -44.29 85.43
CA GLY A 173 -22.49 -44.60 85.03
C GLY A 173 -22.21 -44.26 83.57
N ILE A 174 -23.14 -44.54 82.65
CA ILE A 174 -23.03 -44.15 81.24
C ILE A 174 -23.04 -42.63 81.09
N ALA A 175 -23.96 -41.92 81.77
CA ALA A 175 -24.05 -40.46 81.71
C ALA A 175 -22.75 -39.80 82.19
N VAL A 176 -22.26 -40.20 83.38
CA VAL A 176 -21.00 -39.70 83.94
C VAL A 176 -19.81 -40.10 83.07
N GLY A 177 -19.77 -41.36 82.60
CA GLY A 177 -18.72 -41.87 81.75
C GLY A 177 -18.60 -41.13 80.42
N LEU A 178 -19.72 -40.77 79.79
CA LEU A 178 -19.72 -40.00 78.55
C LEU A 178 -19.16 -38.59 78.76
N VAL A 179 -19.58 -37.89 79.83
CA VAL A 179 -19.07 -36.55 80.17
C VAL A 179 -17.57 -36.60 80.47
N LEU A 180 -17.12 -37.57 81.28
CA LEU A 180 -15.71 -37.76 81.59
C LEU A 180 -14.89 -38.09 80.35
N ALA A 181 -15.42 -38.93 79.45
CA ALA A 181 -14.74 -39.29 78.20
C ALA A 181 -14.54 -38.05 77.31
N VAL A 182 -15.55 -37.19 77.17
CA VAL A 182 -15.45 -35.94 76.39
C VAL A 182 -14.39 -35.00 76.96
N VAL A 183 -14.39 -34.80 78.28
CA VAL A 183 -13.39 -33.95 78.95
C VAL A 183 -11.99 -34.55 78.83
N LEU A 184 -11.84 -35.87 79.01
CA LEU A 184 -10.55 -36.54 78.94
C LEU A 184 -9.97 -36.49 77.52
N VAL A 185 -10.76 -36.83 76.50
CA VAL A 185 -10.35 -36.77 75.09
C VAL A 185 -10.00 -35.34 74.70
N GLY A 186 -10.80 -34.36 75.14
CA GLY A 186 -10.50 -32.94 74.93
C GLY A 186 -9.20 -32.50 75.59
N TYR A 187 -8.94 -32.92 76.83
CA TYR A 187 -7.71 -32.58 77.56
C TYR A 187 -6.48 -33.22 76.91
N VAL A 188 -6.56 -34.48 76.50
CA VAL A 188 -5.49 -35.17 75.76
C VAL A 188 -5.19 -34.47 74.43
N SER A 189 -6.23 -34.14 73.65
CA SER A 189 -6.08 -33.40 72.39
C SER A 189 -5.44 -32.01 72.61
N TYR A 190 -5.84 -31.29 73.66
CA TYR A 190 -5.21 -30.04 74.06
C TYR A 190 -3.73 -30.23 74.41
N ALA A 191 -3.39 -31.24 75.21
CA ALA A 191 -2.03 -31.50 75.64
C ALA A 191 -1.10 -31.77 74.45
N PHE A 192 -1.56 -32.52 73.45
CA PHE A 192 -0.82 -32.78 72.22
C PHE A 192 -0.66 -31.51 71.36
N THR A 193 -1.73 -30.75 71.17
CA THR A 193 -1.72 -29.58 70.27
C THR A 193 -1.03 -28.36 70.87
N ALA A 194 -1.26 -28.07 72.15
CA ALA A 194 -0.68 -26.93 72.85
C ALA A 194 0.68 -27.23 73.48
N LYS A 195 1.14 -28.49 73.43
CA LYS A 195 2.35 -28.97 74.13
C LYS A 195 2.39 -28.51 75.59
N SER A 196 1.23 -28.52 76.25
CA SER A 196 1.04 -27.98 77.60
C SER A 196 0.08 -28.85 78.39
N LEU A 197 0.44 -29.19 79.62
CA LEU A 197 -0.40 -29.94 80.55
C LEU A 197 -1.22 -29.04 81.48
N ASN A 198 -1.29 -27.73 81.22
CA ASN A 198 -1.95 -26.78 82.13
C ASN A 198 -3.49 -26.95 82.13
N PRO A 199 -4.10 -27.44 83.22
CA PRO A 199 -5.54 -27.69 83.27
C PRO A 199 -6.39 -26.42 83.28
N TYR A 200 -5.86 -25.31 83.82
CA TYR A 200 -6.54 -24.02 83.83
C TYR A 200 -6.69 -23.47 82.41
N ARG A 201 -5.62 -23.51 81.62
CA ARG A 201 -5.66 -23.09 80.21
C ARG A 201 -6.56 -23.99 79.37
N TYR A 202 -6.56 -25.30 79.64
CA TYR A 202 -7.51 -26.22 79.02
C TYR A 202 -8.97 -25.84 79.33
N GLY A 203 -9.30 -25.60 80.60
CA GLY A 203 -10.65 -25.23 81.03
C GLY A 203 -11.17 -23.99 80.30
N TRP A 204 -10.35 -22.95 80.18
CA TRP A 204 -10.70 -21.75 79.41
C TRP A 204 -10.87 -22.03 77.91
N LYS A 205 -9.99 -22.81 77.30
CA LYS A 205 -10.14 -23.18 75.88
C LYS A 205 -11.39 -24.03 75.64
N LEU A 206 -11.69 -24.98 76.53
CA LEU A 206 -12.91 -25.78 76.47
C LEU A 206 -14.15 -24.90 76.59
N ALA A 207 -14.16 -23.96 77.55
CA ALA A 207 -15.25 -22.99 77.72
C ALA A 207 -15.43 -22.09 76.48
N HIS A 208 -14.34 -21.67 75.83
CA HIS A 208 -14.41 -20.89 74.60
C HIS A 208 -14.94 -21.71 73.42
N VAL A 209 -14.45 -22.94 73.22
CA VAL A 209 -14.90 -23.81 72.12
C VAL A 209 -16.37 -24.19 72.30
N THR A 210 -16.77 -24.58 73.52
CA THR A 210 -18.18 -24.88 73.85
C THR A 210 -19.08 -23.66 73.73
N GLY A 211 -18.59 -22.47 74.13
CA GLY A 211 -19.30 -21.21 73.98
C GLY A 211 -19.53 -20.85 72.51
N VAL A 212 -18.50 -20.99 71.65
CA VAL A 212 -18.62 -20.77 70.20
C VAL A 212 -19.58 -21.77 69.58
N LEU A 213 -19.51 -23.05 69.97
CA LEU A 213 -20.47 -24.07 69.51
C LEU A 213 -21.90 -23.71 69.90
N ALA A 214 -22.14 -23.29 71.15
CA ALA A 214 -23.47 -22.89 71.61
C ALA A 214 -23.99 -21.65 70.86
N GLU A 215 -23.13 -20.66 70.62
CA GLU A 215 -23.47 -19.49 69.79
C GLU A 215 -23.89 -19.90 68.37
N ARG A 216 -23.21 -20.88 67.77
CA ARG A 216 -23.41 -21.30 66.38
C ARG A 216 -24.59 -22.24 66.17
N ASP A 217 -24.73 -23.26 67.03
CA ASP A 217 -25.70 -24.34 66.86
C ASP A 217 -26.99 -24.14 67.66
N VAL A 218 -26.92 -23.44 68.80
CA VAL A 218 -28.10 -23.20 69.66
C VAL A 218 -28.65 -21.79 69.44
N LEU A 219 -27.78 -20.76 69.44
CA LEU A 219 -28.19 -19.37 69.20
C LEU A 219 -28.23 -18.99 67.71
N MET A 220 -27.83 -19.90 66.82
CA MET A 220 -27.82 -19.70 65.36
C MET A 220 -26.99 -18.51 64.85
N MET A 221 -26.04 -18.02 65.66
CA MET A 221 -25.16 -16.91 65.29
C MET A 221 -24.13 -17.36 64.25
N ASN A 222 -23.82 -16.48 63.29
CA ASN A 222 -22.78 -16.73 62.28
C ASN A 222 -21.37 -16.41 62.80
N THR A 223 -21.05 -16.91 64.00
CA THR A 223 -19.74 -16.69 64.62
C THR A 223 -18.72 -17.65 64.01
N ALA A 224 -17.71 -17.16 63.29
CA ALA A 224 -16.67 -18.01 62.70
C ALA A 224 -15.84 -18.77 63.76
N TRP A 225 -15.38 -19.98 63.44
CA TRP A 225 -14.36 -20.63 64.27
C TRP A 225 -13.04 -19.83 64.27
N PRO A 226 -12.29 -19.77 65.40
CA PRO A 226 -10.97 -19.16 65.47
C PRO A 226 -10.02 -19.68 64.39
N ARG A 227 -9.57 -18.77 63.52
CA ARG A 227 -8.59 -19.03 62.45
C ARG A 227 -7.18 -18.73 62.95
N ARG A 228 -6.19 -19.36 62.32
CA ARG A 228 -4.75 -19.21 62.61
C ARG A 228 -4.10 -18.08 61.80
N ALA A 229 -4.68 -17.74 60.66
CA ALA A 229 -4.23 -16.65 59.80
C ALA A 229 -5.38 -15.64 59.56
N HIS A 230 -5.02 -14.42 59.17
CA HIS A 230 -5.94 -13.39 58.74
C HIS A 230 -5.34 -12.65 57.55
N LEU A 231 -6.08 -12.58 56.44
CA LEU A 231 -5.63 -11.99 55.18
C LEU A 231 -6.60 -10.89 54.71
N GLU A 232 -6.07 -9.79 54.20
CA GLU A 232 -6.84 -8.79 53.45
C GLU A 232 -6.21 -8.51 52.07
N LEU A 233 -7.05 -8.17 51.09
CA LEU A 233 -6.59 -7.79 49.75
C LEU A 233 -6.13 -6.33 49.76
N VAL A 234 -4.95 -6.07 49.19
CA VAL A 234 -4.36 -4.73 49.13
C VAL A 234 -4.54 -4.17 47.73
N GLY A 235 -5.16 -2.99 47.61
CA GLY A 235 -5.28 -2.26 46.33
C GLY A 235 -6.23 -2.89 45.30
N PHE A 236 -7.14 -3.78 45.72
CA PHE A 236 -8.16 -4.35 44.84
C PHE A 236 -9.42 -3.46 44.80
N PRO A 237 -9.94 -3.09 43.62
CA PRO A 237 -11.09 -2.18 43.52
C PRO A 237 -12.39 -2.91 43.86
N GLY A 238 -12.90 -2.73 45.08
CA GLY A 238 -14.21 -3.26 45.48
C GLY A 238 -14.36 -4.76 45.24
N ASP A 239 -15.50 -5.20 44.70
CA ASP A 239 -15.82 -6.61 44.46
C ASP A 239 -15.39 -7.13 43.06
N GLU A 240 -15.21 -6.24 42.08
CA GLU A 240 -14.98 -6.59 40.67
C GLU A 240 -13.82 -5.77 40.07
N LEU A 241 -12.83 -6.47 39.50
CA LEU A 241 -11.79 -5.87 38.68
C LEU A 241 -12.08 -6.12 37.20
N ARG A 242 -12.37 -5.07 36.44
CA ARG A 242 -12.55 -5.16 34.99
C ARG A 242 -11.24 -4.89 34.28
N ILE A 243 -10.85 -5.78 33.39
CA ILE A 243 -9.60 -5.67 32.65
C ILE A 243 -9.81 -6.07 31.18
N GLY A 244 -9.07 -5.43 30.27
CA GLY A 244 -9.11 -5.80 28.86
C GLY A 244 -8.58 -7.22 28.62
N LYS A 245 -9.16 -7.94 27.65
CA LYS A 245 -8.74 -9.30 27.28
C LYS A 245 -7.24 -9.45 27.00
N ASP A 246 -6.62 -8.42 26.43
CA ASP A 246 -5.20 -8.40 26.03
C ASP A 246 -4.32 -7.55 26.98
N ALA A 247 -4.85 -7.18 28.15
CA ALA A 247 -4.09 -6.43 29.14
C ALA A 247 -3.04 -7.31 29.84
N ALA A 248 -2.05 -6.66 30.46
CA ALA A 248 -1.07 -7.35 31.29
C ALA A 248 -1.75 -8.12 32.44
N GLU A 249 -1.15 -9.24 32.84
CA GLU A 249 -1.69 -10.11 33.89
C GLU A 249 -1.93 -9.32 35.19
N PRO A 250 -3.17 -9.29 35.71
CA PRO A 250 -3.47 -8.53 36.91
C PRO A 250 -2.72 -9.13 38.09
N THR A 251 -2.00 -8.29 38.83
CA THR A 251 -1.27 -8.72 40.03
C THR A 251 -2.17 -8.59 41.24
N VAL A 252 -2.47 -9.71 41.89
CA VAL A 252 -3.24 -9.71 43.14
C VAL A 252 -2.27 -9.60 44.31
N ARG A 253 -2.49 -8.59 45.16
CA ARG A 253 -1.71 -8.35 46.39
C ARG A 253 -2.56 -8.63 47.61
N THR A 254 -1.97 -9.30 48.58
CA THR A 254 -2.61 -9.69 49.83
C THR A 254 -1.68 -9.40 50.99
N LYS A 255 -2.24 -9.09 52.16
CA LYS A 255 -1.48 -8.82 53.37
C LYS A 255 -1.93 -9.74 54.48
N ALA A 256 -0.96 -10.33 55.18
CA ALA A 256 -1.22 -11.09 56.39
C ALA A 256 -1.02 -10.20 57.62
N TYR A 257 -1.87 -10.37 58.63
CA TYR A 257 -1.79 -9.61 59.88
C TYR A 257 -1.51 -10.52 61.07
N ARG A 258 -0.57 -10.12 61.93
CA ARG A 258 -0.24 -10.81 63.17
C ARG A 258 -1.19 -10.42 64.30
N TRP A 259 -1.57 -9.14 64.38
CA TRP A 259 -2.40 -8.63 65.47
C TRP A 259 -3.83 -8.39 65.01
N VAL A 260 -4.77 -9.13 65.60
CA VAL A 260 -6.20 -8.99 65.31
C VAL A 260 -7.00 -8.72 66.57
N VAL A 261 -8.01 -7.86 66.41
CA VAL A 261 -8.97 -7.51 67.46
C VAL A 261 -10.36 -7.99 67.05
N ALA A 262 -11.15 -8.40 68.03
CA ALA A 262 -12.52 -8.85 67.80
C ALA A 262 -13.40 -7.68 67.36
N ASP A 263 -14.09 -7.84 66.23
CA ASP A 263 -15.04 -6.87 65.71
C ASP A 263 -16.22 -7.62 65.08
N ARG A 264 -17.41 -7.43 65.65
CA ARG A 264 -18.64 -8.10 65.18
C ARG A 264 -19.11 -7.57 63.82
N ALA A 265 -18.68 -6.38 63.41
CA ALA A 265 -19.00 -5.83 62.09
C ALA A 265 -18.10 -6.42 60.99
N ALA A 266 -16.97 -7.03 61.34
CA ALA A 266 -16.09 -7.67 60.37
C ALA A 266 -16.71 -9.00 59.87
N PRO A 267 -16.61 -9.35 58.57
CA PRO A 267 -17.20 -10.56 58.01
C PRO A 267 -16.83 -11.87 58.73
N MET A 268 -15.63 -11.92 59.32
CA MET A 268 -15.11 -13.09 60.04
C MET A 268 -15.06 -12.88 61.56
N GLY A 269 -15.65 -11.80 62.08
CA GLY A 269 -15.65 -11.45 63.51
C GLY A 269 -14.32 -10.90 64.05
N TRP A 270 -13.31 -10.76 63.17
CA TRP A 270 -11.96 -10.28 63.48
C TRP A 270 -11.52 -9.32 62.38
N ARG A 271 -10.82 -8.27 62.78
CA ARG A 271 -10.16 -7.33 61.88
C ARG A 271 -8.73 -7.05 62.33
N PRO A 272 -7.86 -6.49 61.47
CA PRO A 272 -6.55 -6.03 61.87
C PRO A 272 -6.66 -5.02 63.02
N MET A 273 -5.78 -5.17 64.02
CA MET A 273 -5.68 -4.23 65.11
C MET A 273 -5.09 -2.91 64.58
N ARG A 274 -5.76 -1.80 64.86
CA ARG A 274 -5.31 -0.44 64.55
C ARG A 274 -4.62 0.15 65.77
N TRP A 275 -3.79 1.17 65.55
CA TRP A 275 -3.12 1.87 66.65
C TRP A 275 -4.11 2.46 67.67
N ALA A 276 -5.26 2.95 67.20
CA ALA A 276 -6.36 3.44 68.05
C ALA A 276 -6.96 2.40 68.99
N ASP A 277 -6.84 1.10 68.66
CA ASP A 277 -7.39 0.02 69.49
C ASP A 277 -6.51 -0.25 70.72
N ILE A 278 -5.29 0.30 70.76
CA ILE A 278 -4.39 0.17 71.90
C ILE A 278 -4.88 1.10 73.01
N THR A 279 -5.39 0.50 74.08
CA THR A 279 -5.75 1.22 75.31
C THR A 279 -4.59 1.22 76.30
N PRO A 280 -4.54 2.13 77.29
CA PRO A 280 -3.49 2.13 78.31
C PRO A 280 -3.37 0.80 79.06
N ALA A 281 -4.48 0.07 79.22
CA ALA A 281 -4.50 -1.26 79.81
C ALA A 281 -3.81 -2.32 78.93
N LEU A 282 -3.85 -2.18 77.61
CA LEU A 282 -3.16 -3.06 76.66
C LEU A 282 -1.69 -2.68 76.45
N ALA A 283 -1.38 -1.39 76.54
CA ALA A 283 -0.04 -0.83 76.40
C ALA A 283 0.84 -0.98 77.66
N GLY A 284 0.26 -1.37 78.80
CA GLY A 284 0.98 -1.41 80.08
C GLY A 284 1.39 -0.02 80.60
N GLY A 285 0.64 1.03 80.25
CA GLY A 285 0.94 2.43 80.55
C GLY A 285 0.38 3.38 79.48
N ASP A 286 0.82 4.63 79.45
CA ASP A 286 0.38 5.60 78.44
C ASP A 286 0.78 5.17 77.03
N VAL A 287 -0.13 5.38 76.06
CA VAL A 287 0.08 5.03 74.65
C VAL A 287 0.90 6.13 73.98
N PRO A 288 2.07 5.83 73.37
CA PRO A 288 2.90 6.86 72.77
C PRO A 288 2.21 7.46 71.53
N THR A 289 2.38 8.77 71.34
CA THR A 289 1.90 9.48 70.16
C THR A 289 2.88 9.24 69.00
N LEU A 290 2.39 8.72 67.88
CA LEU A 290 3.22 8.39 66.73
C LEU A 290 3.56 9.66 65.91
N PRO A 291 4.85 9.97 65.68
CA PRO A 291 5.24 11.10 64.83
C PRO A 291 4.89 10.85 63.35
N ASP A 292 3.75 11.40 62.92
CA ASP A 292 3.14 11.15 61.60
C ASP A 292 4.14 11.33 60.43
N ALA A 293 4.76 12.51 60.33
CA ALA A 293 5.67 12.85 59.25
C ALA A 293 6.92 11.94 59.19
N ALA A 294 7.45 11.51 60.33
CA ALA A 294 8.63 10.65 60.39
C ALA A 294 8.30 9.21 59.99
N PHE A 295 7.17 8.67 60.46
CA PHE A 295 6.71 7.33 60.09
C PHE A 295 6.33 7.26 58.61
N ARG A 296 5.64 8.26 58.06
CA ARG A 296 5.33 8.32 56.62
C ARG A 296 6.59 8.40 55.75
N ALA A 297 7.60 9.15 56.18
CA ALA A 297 8.87 9.25 55.46
C ALA A 297 9.70 7.95 55.53
N ALA A 298 9.56 7.17 56.61
CA ALA A 298 10.27 5.92 56.81
C ALA A 298 9.58 4.69 56.18
N ALA A 299 8.26 4.74 55.96
CA ALA A 299 7.47 3.64 55.44
C ALA A 299 7.50 3.56 53.89
N GLU A 300 7.99 2.45 53.33
CA GLU A 300 8.01 2.23 51.87
C GLU A 300 6.64 1.90 51.26
N GLY A 301 5.64 1.58 52.09
CA GLY A 301 4.30 1.13 51.66
C GLY A 301 3.19 2.18 51.72
N GLY A 302 3.50 3.45 51.97
CA GLY A 302 2.50 4.54 52.04
C GLY A 302 1.49 4.37 53.17
N LEU A 303 1.78 4.91 54.36
CA LEU A 303 0.81 4.98 55.45
C LEU A 303 -0.27 6.03 55.13
N SER A 304 -1.43 5.59 54.67
CA SER A 304 -2.60 6.43 54.40
C SER A 304 -3.44 6.65 55.66
N GLY A 305 -4.03 7.85 55.82
CA GLY A 305 -4.89 8.17 56.95
C GLY A 305 -4.13 8.65 58.20
N GLU A 306 -4.87 8.89 59.28
CA GLU A 306 -4.32 9.36 60.55
C GLU A 306 -3.51 8.26 61.26
N PRO A 307 -2.51 8.59 62.09
CA PRO A 307 -1.71 7.59 62.81
C PRO A 307 -2.53 6.60 63.65
N ALA A 308 -3.70 7.04 64.13
CA ALA A 308 -4.65 6.21 64.86
C ALA A 308 -5.22 5.06 64.02
N GLU A 309 -5.34 5.23 62.69
CA GLU A 309 -5.91 4.22 61.79
C GLU A 309 -4.87 3.21 61.30
N TRP A 310 -3.60 3.45 61.56
CA TRP A 310 -2.52 2.59 61.08
C TRP A 310 -2.60 1.21 61.73
N PRO A 311 -2.52 0.12 60.95
CA PRO A 311 -2.38 -1.23 61.47
C PRO A 311 -1.17 -1.35 62.40
N VAL A 312 -1.36 -1.98 63.56
CA VAL A 312 -0.31 -2.24 64.55
C VAL A 312 0.87 -2.98 63.93
N ASP A 313 0.60 -3.92 63.02
CA ASP A 313 1.62 -4.64 62.24
C ASP A 313 2.52 -3.74 61.40
N GLN A 314 1.98 -2.66 60.81
CA GLN A 314 2.78 -1.70 60.04
C GLN A 314 3.61 -0.81 60.96
N VAL A 315 3.05 -0.36 62.09
CA VAL A 315 3.80 0.40 63.09
C VAL A 315 4.95 -0.44 63.66
N MET A 316 4.71 -1.72 63.94
CA MET A 316 5.73 -2.68 64.37
C MET A 316 6.79 -2.91 63.28
N ALA A 317 6.39 -3.07 62.02
CA ALA A 317 7.32 -3.26 60.91
C ALA A 317 8.26 -2.06 60.76
N VAL A 318 7.73 -0.83 60.75
CA VAL A 318 8.51 0.40 60.56
C VAL A 318 9.34 0.77 61.79
N GLY A 319 8.77 0.60 62.99
CA GLY A 319 9.37 1.03 64.25
C GLY A 319 10.35 0.03 64.86
N MET A 320 10.16 -1.28 64.62
CA MET A 320 10.85 -2.36 65.35
C MET A 320 11.53 -3.40 64.46
N GLU A 321 10.86 -3.90 63.42
CA GLU A 321 11.34 -5.07 62.67
C GLU A 321 12.27 -4.70 61.51
N ASP A 322 11.87 -3.78 60.63
CA ASP A 322 12.65 -3.44 59.43
C ASP A 322 13.85 -2.55 59.77
N ALA A 323 15.05 -3.04 59.48
CA ALA A 323 16.28 -2.31 59.74
C ALA A 323 16.40 -1.05 58.87
N ALA A 324 15.87 -1.07 57.64
CA ALA A 324 15.96 0.07 56.72
C ALA A 324 15.01 1.21 57.14
N SER A 325 13.75 0.91 57.43
CA SER A 325 12.80 1.86 58.01
C SER A 325 13.28 2.40 59.36
N ARG A 326 13.85 1.57 60.24
CA ARG A 326 14.40 2.04 61.53
C ARG A 326 15.56 3.01 61.36
N ALA A 327 16.48 2.74 60.43
CA ALA A 327 17.58 3.67 60.13
C ALA A 327 17.03 5.03 59.67
N LYS A 328 16.06 5.04 58.74
CA LYS A 328 15.38 6.26 58.27
C LYS A 328 14.64 6.98 59.41
N LEU A 329 13.95 6.25 60.29
CA LEU A 329 13.23 6.81 61.44
C LEU A 329 14.20 7.45 62.45
N SER A 330 15.33 6.79 62.72
CA SER A 330 16.38 7.29 63.62
C SER A 330 17.04 8.57 63.08
N GLU A 331 17.29 8.64 61.77
CA GLU A 331 17.84 9.81 61.10
C GLU A 331 16.88 11.01 61.18
N LYS A 332 15.57 10.76 61.01
CA LYS A 332 14.54 11.81 61.03
C LYS A 332 14.19 12.31 62.42
N LEU A 333 14.24 11.46 63.45
CA LEU A 333 13.83 11.81 64.81
C LEU A 333 15.00 12.23 65.72
N GLY A 334 16.24 11.87 65.39
CA GLY A 334 17.42 12.23 66.18
C GLY A 334 17.31 11.76 67.64
N GLU A 335 17.44 12.68 68.60
CA GLU A 335 17.37 12.38 70.04
C GLU A 335 15.99 11.85 70.50
N ALA A 336 14.92 12.14 69.76
CA ALA A 336 13.57 11.66 70.08
C ALA A 336 13.31 10.19 69.69
N TYR A 337 14.24 9.55 68.97
CA TYR A 337 14.10 8.16 68.51
C TYR A 337 14.18 7.14 69.66
N LEU A 338 15.20 7.25 70.52
CA LEU A 338 15.45 6.31 71.62
C LEU A 338 14.27 6.19 72.62
N PRO A 339 13.66 7.29 73.13
CA PRO A 339 12.52 7.17 74.02
C PRO A 339 11.29 6.56 73.32
N LEU A 340 11.05 6.92 72.06
CA LEU A 340 9.96 6.37 71.26
C LEU A 340 10.13 4.87 71.02
N GLN A 341 11.35 4.42 70.72
CA GLN A 341 11.66 3.00 70.55
C GLN A 341 11.39 2.22 71.84
N ALA A 342 11.84 2.73 72.99
CA ALA A 342 11.61 2.11 74.29
C ALA A 342 10.11 2.02 74.64
N ASP A 343 9.33 3.06 74.31
CA ASP A 343 7.88 3.05 74.49
C ASP A 343 7.19 2.04 73.57
N LEU A 344 7.60 1.93 72.30
CA LEU A 344 7.08 0.92 71.38
C LEU A 344 7.42 -0.51 71.86
N GLU A 345 8.65 -0.74 72.32
CA GLU A 345 9.08 -2.02 72.91
C GLU A 345 8.20 -2.42 74.10
N ARG A 346 7.92 -1.47 75.00
CA ARG A 346 7.01 -1.68 76.14
C ARG A 346 5.60 -2.06 75.66
N VAL A 347 5.04 -1.30 74.71
CA VAL A 347 3.69 -1.56 74.20
C VAL A 347 3.60 -2.94 73.55
N PHE A 348 4.55 -3.33 72.71
CA PHE A 348 4.52 -4.64 72.04
C PHE A 348 4.74 -5.81 73.01
N LEU A 349 5.59 -5.63 74.04
CA LEU A 349 5.78 -6.63 75.09
C LEU A 349 4.51 -6.81 75.94
N ALA A 350 3.84 -5.72 76.31
CA ALA A 350 2.57 -5.75 77.02
C ALA A 350 1.46 -6.40 76.17
N LEU A 351 1.39 -6.07 74.87
CA LEU A 351 0.45 -6.69 73.94
C LEU A 351 0.68 -8.20 73.81
N GLU A 352 1.93 -8.66 73.81
CA GLU A 352 2.27 -10.09 73.76
C GLU A 352 1.86 -10.83 75.03
N GLU A 353 2.08 -10.23 76.21
CA GLU A 353 1.62 -10.79 77.49
C GLU A 353 0.09 -10.88 77.54
N GLN A 354 -0.61 -9.81 77.12
CA GLN A 354 -2.07 -9.78 77.10
C GLN A 354 -2.65 -10.78 76.10
N ALA A 355 -2.09 -10.88 74.89
CA ALA A 355 -2.52 -11.88 73.91
C ALA A 355 -2.26 -13.33 74.37
N GLY A 356 -1.27 -13.55 75.25
CA GLY A 356 -1.00 -14.83 75.90
C GLY A 356 -1.98 -15.20 77.03
N SER A 357 -2.77 -14.24 77.52
CA SER A 357 -3.73 -14.44 78.60
C SER A 357 -4.99 -15.18 78.10
N PRO A 358 -5.46 -16.24 78.81
CA PRO A 358 -6.67 -16.97 78.43
C PRO A 358 -7.93 -16.10 78.35
N SER A 359 -8.05 -15.06 79.18
CA SER A 359 -9.21 -14.16 79.20
C SER A 359 -9.33 -13.28 77.95
N MET A 360 -8.21 -12.98 77.31
CA MET A 360 -8.16 -12.13 76.12
C MET A 360 -8.44 -12.88 74.82
N GLY A 361 -8.55 -14.21 74.87
CA GLY A 361 -8.72 -15.04 73.67
C GLY A 361 -9.99 -14.77 72.85
N ARG A 362 -10.94 -13.95 73.33
CA ARG A 362 -12.13 -13.49 72.60
C ARG A 362 -12.09 -12.02 72.19
N THR A 363 -11.04 -11.27 72.57
CA THR A 363 -10.90 -9.83 72.34
C THR A 363 -9.63 -9.49 71.54
N LEU A 364 -8.48 -10.05 71.89
CA LEU A 364 -7.18 -9.84 71.25
C LEU A 364 -6.49 -11.17 70.95
N ARG A 365 -5.91 -11.30 69.75
CA ARG A 365 -5.09 -12.47 69.39
C ARG A 365 -3.85 -12.07 68.62
N LYS A 366 -2.76 -12.78 68.93
CA LYS A 366 -1.54 -12.85 68.13
C LYS A 366 -1.61 -14.10 67.25
N LEU A 367 -1.66 -13.91 65.94
CA LEU A 367 -1.70 -14.95 64.92
C LEU A 367 -0.29 -15.29 64.43
N ASP A 368 -0.13 -16.49 63.86
CA ASP A 368 1.10 -16.87 63.18
C ASP A 368 1.08 -16.29 61.76
N LEU A 369 2.22 -15.81 61.26
CA LEU A 369 2.32 -15.40 59.86
C LEU A 369 2.37 -16.66 58.97
N PRO A 370 1.53 -16.75 57.92
CA PRO A 370 1.45 -17.94 57.10
C PRO A 370 2.73 -18.14 56.29
N ALA A 371 3.27 -19.35 56.30
CA ALA A 371 4.44 -19.71 55.50
C ALA A 371 4.14 -19.77 54.00
N ARG A 372 2.89 -20.05 53.62
CA ARG A 372 2.43 -20.15 52.24
C ARG A 372 1.06 -19.50 52.08
N VAL A 373 0.96 -18.56 51.15
CA VAL A 373 -0.31 -17.97 50.72
C VAL A 373 -0.56 -18.39 49.28
N SER A 374 -1.79 -18.78 48.98
CA SER A 374 -2.21 -19.31 47.68
C SER A 374 -3.44 -18.57 47.17
N LEU A 375 -3.48 -18.30 45.88
CA LEU A 375 -4.61 -17.73 45.16
C LEU A 375 -5.24 -18.84 44.33
N ALA A 376 -6.45 -19.23 44.70
CA ALA A 376 -7.25 -20.18 43.93
C ALA A 376 -8.28 -19.41 43.09
N TYR A 377 -8.30 -19.66 41.78
CA TYR A 377 -9.26 -19.05 40.86
C TYR A 377 -10.04 -20.11 40.08
N ALA A 378 -11.27 -19.78 39.72
CA ALA A 378 -12.20 -20.62 38.97
C ALA A 378 -13.00 -19.78 37.97
N GLY A 379 -12.87 -20.11 36.69
CA GLY A 379 -13.69 -19.64 35.57
C GLY A 379 -14.67 -20.72 35.09
N GLN A 380 -15.21 -20.56 33.88
CA GLN A 380 -16.10 -21.54 33.28
C GLN A 380 -15.33 -22.77 32.78
N LEU A 381 -14.13 -22.58 32.24
CA LEU A 381 -13.33 -23.64 31.61
C LEU A 381 -12.05 -23.98 32.39
N LYS A 382 -11.49 -23.03 33.13
CA LYS A 382 -10.23 -23.19 33.87
C LYS A 382 -10.41 -22.95 35.36
N THR A 383 -9.76 -23.82 36.13
CA THR A 383 -9.51 -23.61 37.56
C THR A 383 -8.01 -23.70 37.80
N GLY A 384 -7.46 -22.86 38.66
CA GLY A 384 -6.04 -22.85 38.96
C GLY A 384 -5.74 -22.43 40.39
N ASP A 385 -4.53 -22.74 40.83
CA ASP A 385 -3.99 -22.35 42.14
C ASP A 385 -2.57 -21.81 41.93
N VAL A 386 -2.32 -20.60 42.44
CA VAL A 386 -1.05 -19.88 42.31
C VAL A 386 -0.54 -19.54 43.70
N THR A 387 0.69 -19.93 44.01
CA THR A 387 1.32 -19.53 45.28
C THR A 387 1.83 -18.10 45.16
N LEU A 388 1.43 -17.22 46.08
CA LEU A 388 1.88 -15.83 46.10
C LEU A 388 3.30 -15.74 46.66
N ALA A 389 4.13 -14.93 46.01
CA ALA A 389 5.49 -14.68 46.47
C ALA A 389 5.48 -13.69 47.65
N PRO A 390 6.24 -13.95 48.73
CA PRO A 390 6.35 -13.02 49.84
C PRO A 390 7.08 -11.74 49.40
N LEU A 391 6.53 -10.60 49.81
CA LEU A 391 7.07 -9.26 49.66
C LEU A 391 7.42 -8.68 51.04
N PRO A 392 8.21 -7.58 51.10
CA PRO A 392 8.39 -6.83 52.35
C PRO A 392 7.05 -6.41 52.98
N ASN A 393 7.04 -6.13 54.29
CA ASN A 393 5.86 -5.68 55.04
C ASN A 393 4.71 -6.70 55.14
N GLN A 394 5.03 -8.00 55.14
CA GLN A 394 4.06 -9.10 55.32
C GLN A 394 3.01 -9.17 54.19
N GLU A 395 3.39 -8.67 53.01
CA GLU A 395 2.57 -8.72 51.81
C GLU A 395 2.96 -9.90 50.92
N TYR A 396 2.04 -10.36 50.10
CA TYR A 396 2.25 -11.44 49.15
C TYR A 396 1.61 -11.03 47.83
N ALA A 397 2.32 -11.24 46.73
CA ALA A 397 1.84 -10.90 45.40
C ALA A 397 2.11 -12.02 44.40
N ALA A 398 1.18 -12.19 43.47
CA ALA A 398 1.41 -12.95 42.26
C ALA A 398 0.54 -12.42 41.12
N PRO A 399 1.04 -12.43 39.87
CA PRO A 399 0.19 -12.27 38.70
C PRO A 399 -0.76 -13.47 38.59
N VAL A 400 -1.97 -13.24 38.07
CA VAL A 400 -2.89 -14.32 37.69
C VAL A 400 -2.58 -14.71 36.24
N PRO A 401 -1.94 -15.87 36.00
CA PRO A 401 -1.40 -16.21 34.69
C PRO A 401 -2.46 -16.67 33.70
N ASP A 402 -2.26 -16.34 32.41
CA ASP A 402 -3.07 -16.82 31.26
C ASP A 402 -4.59 -16.68 31.44
N LEU A 403 -5.02 -15.49 31.87
CA LEU A 403 -6.43 -15.16 32.07
C LEU A 403 -7.15 -14.95 30.73
N LYS A 404 -7.78 -16.01 30.22
CA LYS A 404 -8.52 -16.01 28.94
C LYS A 404 -10.04 -15.89 29.07
N GLU A 405 -10.55 -16.01 30.30
CA GLU A 405 -11.95 -15.86 30.65
C GLU A 405 -12.10 -15.07 31.95
N SER A 406 -13.31 -14.56 32.23
CA SER A 406 -13.61 -13.97 33.53
C SER A 406 -13.54 -15.06 34.62
N VAL A 407 -12.85 -14.77 35.71
CA VAL A 407 -12.65 -15.75 36.81
C VAL A 407 -13.06 -15.16 38.15
N ARG A 408 -13.54 -16.04 39.03
CA ARG A 408 -13.71 -15.77 40.44
C ARG A 408 -12.52 -16.31 41.21
N PHE A 409 -11.93 -15.53 42.10
CA PHE A 409 -10.80 -15.98 42.90
C PHE A 409 -10.97 -15.76 44.40
N VAL A 410 -10.25 -16.56 45.17
CA VAL A 410 -10.12 -16.48 46.63
C VAL A 410 -8.66 -16.67 47.01
N VAL A 411 -8.21 -15.97 48.05
CA VAL A 411 -6.87 -16.14 48.60
C VAL A 411 -6.97 -16.95 49.88
N ARG A 412 -6.13 -17.97 50.00
CA ARG A 412 -6.11 -18.95 51.07
C ARG A 412 -4.73 -19.01 51.73
N ALA A 413 -4.72 -19.03 53.06
CA ALA A 413 -3.54 -19.37 53.85
C ALA A 413 -3.96 -20.12 55.11
N ASP A 414 -3.27 -21.23 55.41
CA ASP A 414 -3.61 -22.14 56.51
C ASP A 414 -5.10 -22.50 56.53
N ASP A 415 -5.85 -22.03 57.54
CA ASP A 415 -7.28 -22.26 57.70
C ASP A 415 -8.13 -21.02 57.34
N PHE A 416 -7.54 -19.96 56.79
CA PHE A 416 -8.23 -18.73 56.39
C PHE A 416 -8.44 -18.65 54.87
N ARG A 417 -9.58 -18.09 54.46
CA ARG A 417 -9.88 -17.73 53.07
C ARG A 417 -10.55 -16.36 53.01
N THR A 418 -10.21 -15.56 52.01
CA THR A 418 -10.86 -14.28 51.75
C THR A 418 -12.23 -14.46 51.12
N SER A 419 -13.05 -13.40 51.14
CA SER A 419 -14.28 -13.35 50.34
C SER A 419 -13.95 -13.48 48.84
N PRO A 420 -14.78 -14.18 48.05
CA PRO A 420 -14.59 -14.31 46.61
C PRO A 420 -14.68 -12.94 45.92
N ARG A 421 -13.78 -12.70 44.97
CA ARG A 421 -13.75 -11.51 44.10
C ARG A 421 -13.74 -11.92 42.64
N ASP A 422 -14.23 -11.05 41.77
CA ASP A 422 -14.36 -11.33 40.34
C ASP A 422 -13.35 -10.50 39.52
N ILE A 423 -12.70 -11.13 38.54
CA ILE A 423 -11.92 -10.47 37.50
C ILE A 423 -12.66 -10.68 36.18
N THR A 424 -13.21 -9.60 35.62
CA THR A 424 -14.01 -9.64 34.40
C THR A 424 -13.18 -9.20 33.21
N LEU A 425 -13.10 -10.06 32.18
CA LEU A 425 -12.46 -9.72 30.92
C LEU A 425 -13.43 -8.95 30.02
N VAL A 426 -13.08 -7.71 29.70
CA VAL A 426 -13.82 -6.87 28.77
C VAL A 426 -13.17 -6.95 27.38
N PRO A 427 -13.93 -7.19 26.30
CA PRO A 427 -13.37 -7.18 24.95
C PRO A 427 -12.91 -5.76 24.56
N PRO A 428 -11.86 -5.65 23.72
CA PRO A 428 -11.48 -4.36 23.16
C PRO A 428 -12.52 -3.85 22.15
N PRO A 429 -12.64 -2.53 21.96
CA PRO A 429 -13.50 -1.96 20.93
C PRO A 429 -13.07 -2.41 19.54
N VAL A 430 -14.01 -2.61 18.64
CA VAL A 430 -13.77 -3.08 17.27
C VAL A 430 -14.10 -1.97 16.28
N PHE A 431 -13.18 -1.72 15.34
CA PHE A 431 -13.46 -0.85 14.21
C PHE A 431 -14.49 -1.52 13.29
N THR A 432 -15.68 -0.94 13.17
CA THR A 432 -16.77 -1.45 12.32
C THR A 432 -16.65 -0.90 10.90
N LYS A 433 -16.23 0.35 10.78
CA LYS A 433 -16.08 1.06 9.50
C LYS A 433 -14.83 1.93 9.55
N LEU A 434 -14.04 1.88 8.49
CA LEU A 434 -12.97 2.83 8.22
C LEU A 434 -13.11 3.27 6.78
N VAL A 435 -13.26 4.56 6.55
CA VAL A 435 -13.46 5.15 5.23
C VAL A 435 -12.50 6.29 4.99
N ARG A 436 -12.21 6.50 3.72
CA ARG A 436 -11.45 7.65 3.24
C ARG A 436 -12.28 8.48 2.28
N THR A 437 -12.19 9.79 2.45
CA THR A 437 -12.67 10.80 1.50
C THR A 437 -11.45 11.54 1.00
N GLU A 438 -11.17 11.41 -0.30
CA GLU A 438 -9.98 12.00 -0.95
C GLU A 438 -10.39 13.24 -1.74
N TYR A 439 -9.56 14.27 -1.69
CA TYR A 439 -9.65 15.46 -2.52
C TYR A 439 -8.40 15.54 -3.40
N GLN A 440 -8.48 14.94 -4.57
CA GLN A 440 -7.33 14.78 -5.47
C GLN A 440 -7.12 16.04 -6.33
N PRO A 441 -5.90 16.33 -6.80
CA PRO A 441 -5.66 17.45 -7.72
C PRO A 441 -6.54 17.38 -8.98
N ALA A 442 -7.10 18.52 -9.39
CA ALA A 442 -8.05 18.58 -10.51
C ALA A 442 -7.43 18.18 -11.87
N TYR A 443 -6.13 18.42 -12.08
CA TYR A 443 -5.44 18.11 -13.34
C TYR A 443 -5.40 16.61 -13.67
N LEU A 444 -5.60 15.73 -12.70
CA LEU A 444 -5.65 14.27 -12.89
C LEU A 444 -6.94 13.81 -13.57
N HIS A 445 -8.01 14.60 -13.45
CA HIS A 445 -9.37 14.18 -13.80
C HIS A 445 -10.02 15.05 -14.87
N HIS A 446 -9.52 16.26 -15.11
CA HIS A 446 -10.18 17.24 -15.97
C HIS A 446 -9.25 17.86 -17.00
N ALA A 447 -9.81 18.10 -18.19
CA ALA A 447 -9.22 19.00 -19.17
C ALA A 447 -9.35 20.45 -18.69
N PRO A 448 -8.50 21.39 -19.16
CA PRO A 448 -8.65 22.80 -18.81
C PRO A 448 -10.02 23.32 -19.28
N PRO A 449 -10.64 24.26 -18.54
CA PRO A 449 -11.91 24.86 -18.95
C PRO A 449 -11.83 25.48 -20.35
N ALA A 450 -12.95 25.50 -21.08
CA ALA A 450 -12.98 26.05 -22.43
C ALA A 450 -12.48 27.51 -22.46
N GLY A 451 -11.40 27.77 -23.22
CA GLY A 451 -10.77 29.09 -23.33
C GLY A 451 -9.65 29.38 -22.32
N GLU A 452 -9.41 28.48 -21.37
CA GLU A 452 -8.33 28.56 -20.38
C GLU A 452 -7.24 27.51 -20.66
N GLY A 453 -6.04 27.69 -20.09
CA GLY A 453 -4.94 26.72 -20.19
C GLY A 453 -4.84 25.83 -18.95
N TYR A 454 -3.98 24.80 -19.00
CA TYR A 454 -3.69 23.92 -17.86
C TYR A 454 -3.30 24.63 -16.54
N PRO A 455 -2.66 25.82 -16.53
CA PRO A 455 -2.43 26.56 -15.28
C PRO A 455 -3.69 26.90 -14.48
N ALA A 456 -4.87 26.93 -15.10
CA ALA A 456 -6.14 27.19 -14.41
C ALA A 456 -6.56 26.05 -13.45
N LEU A 457 -6.01 24.86 -13.63
CA LEU A 457 -6.28 23.69 -12.78
C LEU A 457 -5.43 23.66 -11.50
N ALA A 458 -4.46 24.57 -11.38
CA ALA A 458 -3.57 24.64 -10.22
C ALA A 458 -4.33 25.00 -8.93
N GLY A 459 -4.05 24.29 -7.85
CA GLY A 459 -4.67 24.48 -6.54
C GLY A 459 -6.10 23.95 -6.42
N LEU A 460 -6.75 23.55 -7.53
CA LEU A 460 -8.10 23.02 -7.51
C LEU A 460 -8.11 21.53 -7.14
N ARG A 461 -9.19 21.08 -6.50
CA ARG A 461 -9.35 19.72 -5.99
C ARG A 461 -10.67 19.10 -6.44
N GLN A 462 -10.60 17.85 -6.90
CA GLN A 462 -11.74 17.01 -7.19
C GLN A 462 -12.08 16.18 -5.95
N THR A 463 -13.32 16.31 -5.48
CA THR A 463 -13.85 15.45 -4.43
C THR A 463 -14.11 14.05 -4.99
N MET A 464 -13.47 13.04 -4.41
CA MET A 464 -13.69 11.63 -4.74
C MET A 464 -14.80 11.05 -3.88
N PRO A 465 -15.54 10.04 -4.37
CA PRO A 465 -16.53 9.35 -3.55
C PRO A 465 -15.86 8.67 -2.35
N GLU A 466 -16.57 8.61 -1.22
CA GLU A 466 -16.13 7.91 -0.01
C GLU A 466 -15.83 6.45 -0.34
N ARG A 467 -14.61 5.99 -0.02
CA ARG A 467 -14.18 4.61 -0.26
C ARG A 467 -13.94 3.89 1.08
N PRO A 468 -14.51 2.68 1.28
CA PRO A 468 -14.18 1.86 2.43
C PRO A 468 -12.75 1.35 2.35
N LEU A 469 -12.05 1.43 3.47
CA LEU A 469 -10.73 0.87 3.66
C LEU A 469 -10.85 -0.51 4.30
N SER A 470 -9.99 -1.43 3.87
CA SER A 470 -10.00 -2.76 4.45
C SER A 470 -9.52 -2.73 5.90
N LEU A 471 -10.32 -3.35 6.75
CA LEU A 471 -10.00 -3.67 8.14
C LEU A 471 -9.47 -5.11 8.30
N THR A 472 -9.40 -5.88 7.22
CA THR A 472 -8.85 -7.25 7.23
C THR A 472 -7.32 -7.21 7.19
N GLY A 473 -6.64 -8.02 8.01
CA GLY A 473 -5.17 -8.06 8.12
C GLY A 473 -4.59 -7.09 9.16
N ASP A 474 -3.27 -7.09 9.34
CA ASP A 474 -2.61 -6.41 10.47
C ASP A 474 -2.50 -4.88 10.32
N ARG A 475 -2.53 -4.36 9.09
CA ARG A 475 -2.42 -2.93 8.79
C ARG A 475 -3.33 -2.52 7.64
N THR A 476 -3.79 -1.28 7.63
CA THR A 476 -4.53 -0.69 6.49
C THR A 476 -3.54 0.09 5.63
N LEU A 477 -3.24 -0.43 4.44
CA LEU A 477 -2.36 0.22 3.45
C LEU A 477 -3.16 0.72 2.26
N PHE A 478 -2.93 1.96 1.84
CA PHE A 478 -3.50 2.47 0.61
C PHE A 478 -2.66 3.57 -0.05
N PRO A 479 -2.60 3.61 -1.40
CA PRO A 479 -1.92 4.66 -2.13
C PRO A 479 -2.80 5.91 -2.27
N VAL A 480 -2.15 7.08 -2.32
CA VAL A 480 -2.75 8.39 -2.53
C VAL A 480 -1.87 9.21 -3.49
N PRO A 481 -2.41 9.84 -4.55
CA PRO A 481 -1.63 10.72 -5.42
C PRO A 481 -1.05 11.93 -4.68
N ALA A 482 0.13 12.39 -5.07
CA ALA A 482 0.74 13.60 -4.52
C ALA A 482 -0.17 14.83 -4.74
N GLY A 483 -0.25 15.69 -3.73
CA GLY A 483 -1.12 16.88 -3.69
C GLY A 483 -2.52 16.62 -3.10
N THR A 484 -2.89 15.37 -2.80
CA THR A 484 -4.23 15.02 -2.32
C THR A 484 -4.45 15.39 -0.85
N GLU A 485 -5.61 15.96 -0.55
CA GLU A 485 -6.10 16.09 0.82
C GLU A 485 -6.94 14.87 1.20
N LEU A 486 -6.90 14.46 2.46
CA LEU A 486 -7.53 13.22 2.90
C LEU A 486 -8.31 13.47 4.19
N VAL A 487 -9.52 12.95 4.26
CA VAL A 487 -10.26 12.81 5.51
C VAL A 487 -10.43 11.32 5.78
N LEU A 488 -9.92 10.86 6.92
CA LEU A 488 -10.12 9.50 7.40
C LEU A 488 -11.19 9.52 8.48
N THR A 489 -12.22 8.69 8.33
CA THR A 489 -13.27 8.54 9.32
C THR A 489 -13.34 7.08 9.77
N ALA A 490 -13.24 6.85 11.07
CA ALA A 490 -13.35 5.55 11.68
C ALA A 490 -14.55 5.50 12.64
N THR A 491 -15.26 4.39 12.64
CA THR A 491 -16.40 4.14 13.52
C THR A 491 -16.17 2.84 14.30
N THR A 492 -16.47 2.86 15.60
CA THR A 492 -16.39 1.70 16.49
C THR A 492 -17.77 1.12 16.83
N ASP A 493 -17.79 -0.09 17.35
CA ASP A 493 -19.01 -0.75 17.84
C ASP A 493 -19.47 -0.23 19.23
N ILE A 494 -18.51 0.25 20.03
CA ILE A 494 -18.69 0.71 21.42
C ILE A 494 -18.37 2.21 21.54
N ASP A 495 -18.96 2.87 22.53
CA ASP A 495 -18.74 4.28 22.88
C ASP A 495 -17.31 4.54 23.40
N LEU A 496 -16.70 5.60 22.89
CA LEU A 496 -15.32 6.01 23.13
C LEU A 496 -15.24 7.12 24.18
N THR A 497 -14.18 7.08 24.98
CA THR A 497 -13.82 8.13 25.94
C THR A 497 -12.63 8.95 25.47
N ALA A 498 -11.70 8.34 24.74
CA ALA A 498 -10.56 9.02 24.14
C ALA A 498 -10.20 8.39 22.78
N ALA A 499 -9.68 9.20 21.88
CA ALA A 499 -9.09 8.76 20.62
C ALA A 499 -7.87 9.61 20.30
N TYR A 500 -6.84 9.00 19.73
CA TYR A 500 -5.61 9.71 19.37
C TYR A 500 -4.84 8.97 18.27
N LEU A 501 -3.96 9.71 17.59
CA LEU A 501 -3.00 9.16 16.64
C LEU A 501 -1.64 9.01 17.31
N ALA A 502 -1.02 7.85 17.16
CA ALA A 502 0.38 7.65 17.53
C ALA A 502 1.26 7.73 16.27
N PRO A 503 2.03 8.81 16.06
CA PRO A 503 2.90 8.94 14.89
C PRO A 503 4.04 7.92 14.92
N LYS A 504 4.35 7.32 13.76
CA LYS A 504 5.55 6.49 13.56
C LYS A 504 6.47 7.06 12.49
N VAL A 505 5.93 7.32 11.29
CA VAL A 505 6.67 7.84 10.15
C VAL A 505 5.87 8.97 9.51
N GLY A 506 6.53 10.09 9.22
CA GLY A 506 5.91 11.27 8.61
C GLY A 506 5.38 12.27 9.61
N VAL A 507 4.74 13.31 9.07
CA VAL A 507 4.27 14.48 9.82
C VAL A 507 2.76 14.39 9.93
N LEU A 508 2.24 14.30 11.16
CA LEU A 508 0.82 14.39 11.43
C LEU A 508 0.46 15.82 11.88
N PRO A 509 -0.76 16.30 11.59
CA PRO A 509 -1.26 17.55 12.16
C PRO A 509 -1.07 17.57 13.69
N TRP A 510 -0.50 18.65 14.23
CA TRP A 510 -0.28 18.87 15.67
C TRP A 510 0.68 17.92 16.39
N ALA A 511 1.29 16.93 15.72
CA ALA A 511 2.31 16.08 16.32
C ALA A 511 3.60 16.86 16.60
N VAL A 512 4.31 16.58 17.68
CA VAL A 512 5.65 17.16 17.89
C VAL A 512 6.65 16.45 16.95
N PRO A 513 7.42 17.16 16.09
CA PRO A 513 8.37 16.53 15.18
C PRO A 513 9.35 15.60 15.90
N GLY A 514 9.51 14.37 15.41
CA GLY A 514 10.41 13.37 15.99
C GLY A 514 9.96 12.76 17.32
N SER A 515 8.79 13.14 17.84
CA SER A 515 8.20 12.58 19.06
C SER A 515 7.15 11.51 18.73
N SER A 516 7.08 10.46 19.55
CA SER A 516 6.00 9.47 19.53
C SER A 516 4.80 9.89 20.39
N ALA A 517 4.69 11.17 20.75
CA ALA A 517 3.62 11.68 21.58
C ALA A 517 2.25 11.54 20.87
N PRO A 518 1.19 11.12 21.59
CA PRO A 518 -0.12 10.93 21.01
C PRO A 518 -0.77 12.28 20.64
N VAL A 519 -1.36 12.34 19.45
CA VAL A 519 -2.14 13.49 18.98
C VAL A 519 -3.62 13.23 19.26
N PRO A 520 -4.28 13.98 20.16
CA PRO A 520 -5.69 13.76 20.47
C PRO A 520 -6.58 14.02 19.26
N LEU A 521 -7.66 13.24 19.13
CA LEU A 521 -8.70 13.39 18.13
C LEU A 521 -10.03 13.71 18.80
N ASP A 522 -10.81 14.58 18.16
CA ASP A 522 -12.17 14.87 18.60
C ASP A 522 -13.10 13.68 18.30
N ILE A 523 -13.89 13.31 19.31
CA ILE A 523 -14.92 12.27 19.19
C ILE A 523 -16.24 12.94 18.80
N ALA A 524 -16.90 12.42 17.77
CA ALA A 524 -18.17 12.95 17.30
C ALA A 524 -19.28 12.82 18.38
N ALA A 525 -20.39 13.54 18.17
CA ALA A 525 -21.51 13.56 19.11
C ALA A 525 -22.14 12.17 19.38
N ASP A 526 -21.97 11.22 18.45
CA ASP A 526 -22.39 9.83 18.58
C ASP A 526 -21.51 8.99 19.51
N ARG A 527 -20.40 9.55 20.01
CA ARG A 527 -19.37 8.92 20.83
C ARG A 527 -18.68 7.70 20.20
N ARG A 528 -18.85 7.44 18.90
CA ARG A 528 -18.31 6.24 18.22
C ARG A 528 -17.50 6.56 16.99
N THR A 529 -17.67 7.75 16.44
CA THR A 529 -17.00 8.17 15.22
C THR A 529 -15.88 9.13 15.53
N VAL A 530 -14.73 8.91 14.90
CA VAL A 530 -13.55 9.78 14.97
C VAL A 530 -13.09 10.10 13.56
N SER A 531 -12.68 11.35 13.34
CA SER A 531 -12.21 11.80 12.02
C SER A 531 -10.88 12.55 12.11
N VAL A 532 -10.04 12.33 11.11
CA VAL A 532 -8.76 13.01 10.96
C VAL A 532 -8.73 13.70 9.60
N GLU A 533 -8.44 14.99 9.60
CA GLU A 533 -8.34 15.78 8.37
C GLU A 533 -6.87 16.13 8.05
N PHE A 534 -6.43 15.77 6.85
CA PHE A 534 -5.14 16.13 6.28
C PHE A 534 -5.38 17.13 5.13
N ARG A 535 -5.50 18.42 5.47
CA ARG A 535 -5.82 19.52 4.54
C ARG A 535 -4.75 20.61 4.54
N GLY A 536 -4.73 21.44 3.50
CA GLY A 536 -3.82 22.58 3.40
C GLY A 536 -2.36 22.13 3.32
N ASP A 537 -1.52 22.60 4.24
CA ASP A 537 -0.09 22.28 4.24
C ASP A 537 0.19 20.79 4.51
N TYR A 538 -0.66 20.14 5.30
CA TYR A 538 -0.61 18.71 5.65
C TYR A 538 -1.10 17.77 4.55
N ARG A 539 -1.46 18.28 3.37
CA ARG A 539 -1.81 17.45 2.21
C ARG A 539 -0.63 16.56 1.81
N PHE A 540 -0.93 15.33 1.40
CA PHE A 540 0.07 14.32 1.10
C PHE A 540 0.88 14.71 -0.15
N GLY A 541 2.20 14.79 -0.03
CA GLY A 541 3.12 15.04 -1.16
C GLY A 541 4.54 14.85 -0.66
N ALA A 542 5.41 14.16 -1.39
CA ALA A 542 6.78 13.93 -0.93
C ALA A 542 7.69 15.13 -1.22
N GLY A 543 8.68 15.35 -0.36
CA GLY A 543 9.69 16.40 -0.49
C GLY A 543 9.18 17.83 -0.30
N ARG A 544 7.92 18.02 0.13
CA ARG A 544 7.35 19.36 0.39
C ARG A 544 7.80 19.85 1.75
N THR A 545 8.30 21.08 1.81
CA THR A 545 8.69 21.73 3.07
C THR A 545 7.68 22.81 3.42
N PHE A 546 7.10 22.76 4.61
CA PHE A 546 6.18 23.78 5.12
C PHE A 546 6.41 24.04 6.61
N GLY A 547 5.84 25.12 7.13
CA GLY A 547 5.88 25.44 8.56
C GLY A 547 4.94 24.52 9.33
N HIS A 548 5.49 23.54 10.04
CA HIS A 548 4.75 22.61 10.86
C HIS A 548 4.40 23.25 12.21
N HIS A 549 3.11 23.26 12.54
CA HIS A 549 2.60 23.85 13.77
C HIS A 549 2.44 22.77 14.85
N TYR A 550 3.09 22.94 16.01
CA TYR A 550 2.97 22.04 17.15
C TYR A 550 2.93 22.81 18.48
N LEU A 551 2.42 22.17 19.53
CA LEU A 551 2.43 22.70 20.90
C LEU A 551 3.71 22.23 21.61
N ASP A 552 4.48 23.16 22.18
CA ASP A 552 5.62 22.81 23.04
C ASP A 552 5.17 22.35 24.45
N ALA A 553 6.13 21.91 25.27
CA ALA A 553 5.86 21.42 26.63
C ALA A 553 5.18 22.48 27.54
N ASP A 554 5.32 23.77 27.20
CA ASP A 554 4.76 24.90 27.91
C ASP A 554 3.40 25.35 27.32
N GLY A 555 2.89 24.66 26.29
CA GLY A 555 1.61 24.92 25.65
C GLY A 555 1.61 26.04 24.60
N TRP A 556 2.78 26.49 24.15
CA TRP A 556 2.90 27.52 23.11
C TRP A 556 2.96 26.90 21.71
N VAL A 557 2.31 27.55 20.74
CA VAL A 557 2.38 27.15 19.33
C VAL A 557 3.74 27.55 18.75
N ARG A 558 4.53 26.55 18.33
CA ARG A 558 5.77 26.75 17.59
C ARG A 558 5.60 26.36 16.12
N VAL A 559 6.46 26.93 15.28
CA VAL A 559 6.51 26.66 13.84
C VAL A 559 7.91 26.24 13.46
N GLU A 560 8.06 25.04 12.89
CA GLU A 560 9.33 24.54 12.39
C GLU A 560 9.20 24.06 10.94
N PRO A 561 10.17 24.32 10.06
CA PRO A 561 10.14 23.80 8.70
C PRO A 561 10.34 22.28 8.70
N VAL A 562 9.36 21.53 8.23
CA VAL A 562 9.45 20.06 8.12
C VAL A 562 9.21 19.62 6.69
N SER A 563 9.99 18.62 6.25
CA SER A 563 9.85 18.00 4.93
C SER A 563 9.06 16.69 5.03
N THR A 564 8.09 16.51 4.13
CA THR A 564 7.21 15.34 4.11
C THR A 564 7.83 14.14 3.40
N PRO A 565 7.78 12.92 3.99
CA PRO A 565 8.24 11.71 3.33
C PRO A 565 7.22 11.18 2.30
N ALA A 566 7.63 10.18 1.51
CA ALA A 566 6.75 9.48 0.57
C ALA A 566 5.81 8.46 1.26
N VAL A 567 6.08 8.09 2.51
CA VAL A 567 5.29 7.12 3.28
C VAL A 567 4.95 7.72 4.63
N PHE A 568 3.67 7.65 5.00
CA PHE A 568 3.18 8.05 6.32
C PHE A 568 2.66 6.82 7.04
N GLU A 569 3.12 6.61 8.27
CA GLU A 569 2.70 5.50 9.12
C GLU A 569 2.33 6.03 10.50
N PHE A 570 1.15 5.65 10.97
CA PHE A 570 0.64 6.00 12.29
C PHE A 570 -0.36 4.96 12.78
N ASP A 571 -0.50 4.84 14.09
CA ASP A 571 -1.53 4.00 14.69
C ASP A 571 -2.72 4.86 15.10
N LEU A 572 -3.91 4.51 14.61
CA LEU A 572 -5.17 5.04 15.13
C LEU A 572 -5.53 4.27 16.40
N VAL A 573 -5.53 4.97 17.54
CA VAL A 573 -5.83 4.37 18.84
C VAL A 573 -7.12 4.94 19.40
N VAL A 574 -8.02 4.04 19.80
CA VAL A 574 -9.30 4.39 20.43
C VAL A 574 -9.40 3.71 21.79
N GLU A 575 -10.01 4.38 22.75
CA GLU A 575 -10.12 3.94 24.14
C GLU A 575 -11.58 4.02 24.60
N GLN A 576 -12.04 2.97 25.28
CA GLN A 576 -13.39 2.89 25.84
C GLN A 576 -13.43 3.29 27.32
N ALA A 577 -14.63 3.36 27.90
CA ALA A 577 -14.84 3.76 29.30
C ALA A 577 -14.06 2.93 30.33
N ASP A 578 -13.85 1.63 30.07
CA ASP A 578 -13.07 0.73 30.92
C ASP A 578 -11.55 0.80 30.68
N GLY A 579 -11.05 1.78 29.90
CA GLY A 579 -9.63 1.98 29.62
C GLY A 579 -9.00 0.99 28.64
N VAL A 580 -9.81 0.10 28.03
CA VAL A 580 -9.34 -0.86 27.02
C VAL A 580 -9.15 -0.15 25.69
N LYS A 581 -8.00 -0.40 25.06
CA LYS A 581 -7.57 0.28 23.84
C LYS A 581 -7.62 -0.66 22.64
N ALA A 582 -8.09 -0.16 21.51
CA ALA A 582 -7.91 -0.80 20.21
C ALA A 582 -6.98 0.05 19.34
N ARG A 583 -6.15 -0.62 18.54
CA ARG A 583 -5.13 0.03 17.70
C ARG A 583 -5.27 -0.44 16.27
N ARG A 584 -5.26 0.49 15.32
CA ARG A 584 -5.21 0.18 13.88
C ARG A 584 -4.03 0.89 13.22
N PRO A 585 -2.98 0.15 12.80
CA PRO A 585 -1.91 0.72 12.00
C PRO A 585 -2.41 1.13 10.62
N VAL A 586 -2.14 2.37 10.21
CA VAL A 586 -2.50 2.93 8.91
C VAL A 586 -1.23 3.38 8.20
N VAL A 587 -1.07 2.93 6.96
CA VAL A 587 0.05 3.27 6.07
C VAL A 587 -0.49 3.96 4.82
N VAL A 588 -0.12 5.22 4.63
CA VAL A 588 -0.45 6.00 3.44
C VAL A 588 0.79 6.11 2.56
N GLN A 589 0.70 5.58 1.34
CA GLN A 589 1.78 5.66 0.37
C GLN A 589 1.50 6.77 -0.65
N VAL A 590 2.36 7.79 -0.69
CA VAL A 590 2.25 8.87 -1.66
C VAL A 590 2.81 8.39 -3.01
N VAL A 591 1.98 8.50 -4.05
CA VAL A 591 2.39 8.22 -5.44
C VAL A 591 2.71 9.55 -6.10
N GLU A 592 3.97 9.75 -6.45
CA GLU A 592 4.39 10.92 -7.22
C GLU A 592 4.14 10.74 -8.71
N ASP A 593 3.84 11.87 -9.35
CA ASP A 593 3.70 12.00 -10.79
C ASP A 593 5.06 11.83 -11.50
N ALA A 594 5.13 10.99 -12.52
CA ALA A 594 6.38 10.70 -13.22
C ALA A 594 6.63 11.73 -14.34
N PRO A 595 7.89 12.06 -14.67
CA PRO A 595 8.13 12.91 -15.83
C PRO A 595 7.76 12.17 -17.13
N PRO A 596 7.35 12.89 -18.18
CA PRO A 596 7.01 12.29 -19.47
C PRO A 596 8.14 11.48 -20.09
N VAL A 597 7.80 10.36 -20.74
CA VAL A 597 8.74 9.53 -21.49
C VAL A 597 8.66 9.89 -22.98
N VAL A 598 9.82 10.23 -23.56
CA VAL A 598 9.96 10.66 -24.96
C VAL A 598 10.92 9.73 -25.70
N GLU A 599 10.39 8.91 -26.60
CA GLU A 599 11.16 8.02 -27.46
C GLU A 599 10.87 8.37 -28.93
N VAL A 600 11.78 9.10 -29.55
CA VAL A 600 11.62 9.59 -30.92
C VAL A 600 12.89 9.35 -31.71
N ALA A 601 12.78 8.67 -32.86
CA ALA A 601 13.88 8.42 -33.78
C ALA A 601 13.46 8.75 -35.23
N PRO A 602 14.34 9.38 -36.03
CA PRO A 602 14.06 9.64 -37.43
C PRO A 602 14.04 8.33 -38.24
N ASP A 603 13.21 8.27 -39.27
CA ASP A 603 13.11 7.13 -40.19
C ASP A 603 13.65 7.48 -41.58
N VAL A 604 14.07 6.47 -42.35
CA VAL A 604 14.42 6.54 -43.79
C VAL A 604 15.67 7.38 -44.15
N ILE A 605 16.21 8.20 -43.26
CA ILE A 605 17.35 9.09 -43.56
C ILE A 605 18.70 8.41 -43.29
N ARG A 606 19.68 8.61 -44.18
CA ARG A 606 21.04 8.09 -43.96
C ARG A 606 21.77 8.79 -42.83
N LYS A 607 22.46 8.00 -42.02
CA LYS A 607 23.37 8.46 -40.97
C LYS A 607 24.82 8.33 -41.44
N VAL A 608 25.57 9.43 -41.46
CA VAL A 608 27.00 9.46 -41.76
C VAL A 608 27.77 9.90 -40.52
N GLY A 609 28.50 8.97 -39.91
CA GLY A 609 29.11 9.18 -38.60
C GLY A 609 28.06 9.40 -37.52
N THR A 610 27.99 10.61 -36.97
CA THR A 610 27.01 10.98 -35.93
C THR A 610 25.85 11.83 -36.45
N ASN A 611 25.86 12.22 -37.72
CA ASN A 611 24.89 13.17 -38.29
C ASN A 611 23.98 12.49 -39.32
N TYR A 612 22.70 12.86 -39.34
CA TYR A 612 21.76 12.52 -40.39
C TYR A 612 21.82 13.57 -41.50
N LEU A 613 22.02 13.15 -42.74
CA LEU A 613 22.12 14.07 -43.87
C LEU A 613 20.73 14.47 -44.36
N VAL A 614 20.47 15.78 -44.39
CA VAL A 614 19.18 16.32 -44.85
C VAL A 614 19.36 17.50 -45.78
N THR A 615 18.42 17.76 -46.68
CA THR A 615 18.39 19.00 -47.47
C THR A 615 17.66 20.11 -46.69
N ALA A 616 17.80 21.35 -47.16
CA ALA A 616 17.13 22.50 -46.54
C ALA A 616 15.59 22.47 -46.65
N ARG A 617 15.03 21.58 -47.49
CA ARG A 617 13.58 21.40 -47.70
C ARG A 617 13.08 20.04 -47.23
N ALA A 618 13.90 19.30 -46.49
CA ALA A 618 13.56 17.95 -46.08
C ALA A 618 12.36 17.92 -45.12
N LYS A 619 11.51 16.92 -45.29
CA LYS A 619 10.39 16.58 -44.41
C LYS A 619 10.69 15.27 -43.71
N ILE A 620 11.24 15.36 -42.50
CA ILE A 620 11.83 14.23 -41.78
C ILE A 620 10.73 13.43 -41.08
N PRO A 621 10.42 12.20 -41.53
CA PRO A 621 9.47 11.35 -40.84
C PRO A 621 10.14 10.71 -39.61
N PHE A 622 9.31 10.28 -38.66
CA PHE A 622 9.76 9.52 -37.49
C PHE A 622 9.42 8.04 -37.65
N ASN A 623 10.16 7.17 -36.94
CA ASN A 623 9.88 5.75 -36.90
C ASN A 623 8.45 5.53 -36.36
N PRO A 624 7.63 4.65 -36.96
CA PRO A 624 6.29 4.34 -36.46
C PRO A 624 6.22 3.88 -34.99
N GLU A 625 7.33 3.41 -34.43
CA GLU A 625 7.46 3.06 -33.01
C GLU A 625 7.73 4.27 -32.10
N SER A 626 7.93 5.47 -32.66
CA SER A 626 8.17 6.69 -31.88
C SER A 626 6.91 7.15 -31.16
N PHE A 627 7.02 7.41 -29.85
CA PHE A 627 5.92 7.89 -29.03
C PHE A 627 6.37 8.85 -27.93
N VAL A 628 5.42 9.67 -27.49
CA VAL A 628 5.50 10.49 -26.28
C VAL A 628 4.40 10.03 -25.34
N LYS A 629 4.74 9.71 -24.09
CA LYS A 629 3.78 9.17 -23.13
C LYS A 629 3.96 9.80 -21.76
N ASP A 630 2.85 10.02 -21.08
CA ASP A 630 2.78 10.45 -19.69
C ASP A 630 1.71 9.64 -18.93
N ASP A 631 1.81 9.53 -17.60
CA ASP A 631 0.84 8.78 -16.79
C ASP A 631 -0.43 9.59 -16.47
N GLN A 632 -0.29 10.90 -16.26
CA GLN A 632 -1.42 11.78 -15.91
C GLN A 632 -1.89 12.62 -17.09
N GLY A 633 -0.98 13.06 -17.96
CA GLY A 633 -1.30 13.77 -19.18
C GLY A 633 -0.21 14.76 -19.61
N LEU A 634 -0.14 14.99 -20.92
CA LEU A 634 0.74 15.95 -21.55
C LEU A 634 0.04 17.30 -21.71
N SER A 635 0.68 18.38 -21.24
CA SER A 635 0.21 19.75 -21.45
C SER A 635 0.79 20.37 -22.71
N LYS A 636 2.02 20.00 -23.09
CA LYS A 636 2.75 20.58 -24.22
C LYS A 636 3.78 19.59 -24.76
N VAL A 637 3.88 19.49 -26.09
CA VAL A 637 4.96 18.76 -26.76
C VAL A 637 5.57 19.65 -27.85
N THR A 638 6.89 19.83 -27.81
CA THR A 638 7.64 20.74 -28.68
C THR A 638 8.89 20.09 -29.27
N PHE A 639 9.22 20.49 -30.49
CA PHE A 639 10.53 20.34 -31.11
C PHE A 639 11.41 21.51 -30.69
N ASP A 640 12.30 21.29 -29.73
CA ASP A 640 13.31 22.26 -29.35
C ASP A 640 14.58 21.98 -30.15
N LEU A 641 15.00 22.97 -30.93
CA LEU A 641 16.16 22.82 -31.78
C LEU A 641 17.16 23.93 -31.59
N SER A 642 18.41 23.58 -31.84
CA SER A 642 19.51 24.53 -31.85
C SER A 642 20.34 24.32 -33.11
N TYR A 643 20.58 25.38 -33.86
CA TYR A 643 21.25 25.30 -35.16
C TYR A 643 22.30 26.39 -35.35
N TRP A 644 23.37 26.04 -36.05
CA TRP A 644 24.48 26.93 -36.39
C TRP A 644 25.12 26.51 -37.71
N ALA A 645 25.83 27.44 -38.36
CA ALA A 645 26.53 27.15 -39.60
C ALA A 645 27.81 26.37 -39.29
N GLU A 646 27.97 25.21 -39.93
CA GLU A 646 29.19 24.42 -39.84
C GLU A 646 30.08 24.77 -41.04
N ASP A 647 31.04 25.67 -40.83
CA ASP A 647 32.03 25.98 -41.85
C ASP A 647 32.95 24.78 -42.06
N SER A 648 33.09 24.31 -43.30
CA SER A 648 34.09 23.30 -43.65
C SER A 648 35.50 23.83 -43.36
N ASP A 649 36.41 22.96 -42.92
CA ASP A 649 37.83 23.32 -42.68
C ASP A 649 38.46 23.98 -43.92
N ILE A 650 38.03 23.56 -45.11
CA ILE A 650 38.41 24.11 -46.41
C ILE A 650 37.81 25.51 -46.60
N GLY A 651 36.55 25.74 -46.21
CA GLY A 651 35.88 27.04 -46.30
C GLY A 651 36.47 28.07 -45.34
N ARG A 652 36.85 27.67 -44.13
CA ARG A 652 37.67 28.49 -43.22
C ARG A 652 39.00 28.81 -43.88
N ALA A 653 39.78 27.80 -44.29
CA ALA A 653 41.08 28.01 -44.91
C ALA A 653 41.02 28.93 -46.14
N MET A 654 40.02 28.78 -47.01
CA MET A 654 39.86 29.56 -48.23
C MET A 654 39.38 30.99 -47.96
N ARG A 655 38.52 31.22 -46.96
CA ARG A 655 38.16 32.58 -46.50
C ARG A 655 39.30 33.26 -45.76
N THR A 656 40.05 32.53 -44.94
CA THR A 656 41.29 33.01 -44.32
C THR A 656 42.31 33.36 -45.40
N GLN A 657 42.45 32.54 -46.45
CA GLN A 657 43.34 32.79 -47.59
C GLN A 657 42.88 33.98 -48.45
N LEU A 658 41.58 34.16 -48.68
CA LEU A 658 41.02 35.34 -49.36
C LEU A 658 41.13 36.61 -48.51
N ALA A 659 40.98 36.51 -47.20
CA ALA A 659 41.17 37.62 -46.25
C ALA A 659 42.66 37.98 -46.08
N LEU A 660 43.58 37.02 -46.29
CA LEU A 660 45.03 37.22 -46.33
C LEU A 660 45.55 37.59 -47.74
N ARG A 661 44.75 37.48 -48.80
CA ARG A 661 45.15 37.82 -50.18
C ARG A 661 45.62 39.27 -50.35
N PRO A 662 45.05 40.28 -49.66
CA PRO A 662 45.58 41.65 -49.68
C PRO A 662 46.95 41.80 -48.99
N LEU A 663 47.33 40.89 -48.08
CA LEU A 663 48.65 40.87 -47.43
C LEU A 663 49.73 40.26 -48.34
N LEU A 664 49.36 39.43 -49.31
CA LEU A 664 50.28 38.74 -50.23
C LEU A 664 50.51 39.51 -51.55
N TYR A 665 49.67 40.50 -51.87
CA TYR A 665 49.82 41.39 -53.03
C TYR A 665 49.92 42.85 -52.56
N MET A 666 51.03 43.21 -51.90
CA MET A 666 51.47 44.60 -51.84
C MET A 666 52.38 44.87 -53.06
N PRO A 667 51.98 45.73 -54.02
CA PRO A 667 52.95 46.38 -54.88
C PRO A 667 53.75 47.40 -54.04
N ALA A 668 55.05 47.46 -54.29
CA ALA A 668 56.01 48.34 -53.61
C ALA A 668 55.66 49.85 -53.76
N PRO A 669 56.30 50.75 -53.00
CA PRO A 669 55.64 51.77 -52.20
C PRO A 669 55.32 53.05 -52.99
N SER A 670 54.10 53.57 -52.83
CA SER A 670 53.82 54.99 -53.06
C SER A 670 53.18 55.58 -51.83
N HIS A 671 53.85 56.58 -51.28
CA HIS A 671 53.53 57.29 -50.06
C HIS A 671 52.13 57.89 -50.12
N THR A 672 51.22 57.43 -49.26
CA THR A 672 50.14 58.19 -48.57
C THR A 672 49.07 57.21 -48.11
N LEU A 673 49.16 56.72 -46.87
CA LEU A 673 48.03 56.34 -45.99
C LEU A 673 48.63 55.91 -44.62
N PRO A 674 47.99 56.21 -43.47
CA PRO A 674 48.55 55.95 -42.14
C PRO A 674 48.54 54.46 -41.78
N VAL A 675 49.68 53.95 -41.33
CA VAL A 675 49.98 52.54 -40.98
C VAL A 675 49.16 51.99 -39.78
N VAL A 676 48.24 52.77 -39.19
CA VAL A 676 47.50 52.39 -37.98
C VAL A 676 46.06 51.92 -38.26
N VAL A 677 45.53 52.11 -39.48
CA VAL A 677 44.12 51.77 -39.78
C VAL A 677 43.96 50.33 -40.29
N ALA A 678 45.02 49.71 -40.81
CA ALA A 678 44.96 48.34 -41.33
C ALA A 678 44.58 47.30 -40.25
N PRO A 679 45.20 47.25 -39.05
CA PRO A 679 44.88 46.22 -38.06
C PRO A 679 43.44 46.32 -37.56
N ALA A 680 42.90 47.53 -37.38
CA ALA A 680 41.54 47.75 -36.91
C ALA A 680 40.49 47.42 -37.98
N PHE A 681 40.72 47.82 -39.23
CA PHE A 681 39.85 47.47 -40.35
C PHE A 681 39.87 45.95 -40.62
N HIS A 682 41.03 45.31 -40.44
CA HIS A 682 41.19 43.86 -40.53
C HIS A 682 40.60 43.11 -39.33
N ALA A 683 40.69 43.63 -38.10
CA ALA A 683 40.05 43.04 -36.92
C ALA A 683 38.51 43.11 -37.02
N VAL A 684 37.97 44.22 -37.51
CA VAL A 684 36.52 44.36 -37.76
C VAL A 684 36.07 43.43 -38.89
N LYS A 685 36.82 43.31 -39.99
CA LYS A 685 36.53 42.33 -41.07
C LYS A 685 36.69 40.87 -40.62
N PHE A 686 37.66 40.55 -39.77
CA PHE A 686 37.80 39.22 -39.16
C PHE A 686 36.62 38.91 -38.24
N ARG A 687 36.20 39.88 -37.43
CA ARG A 687 35.05 39.76 -36.53
C ARG A 687 33.71 39.70 -37.28
N GLU A 688 33.62 40.32 -38.46
CA GLU A 688 32.49 40.17 -39.38
C GLU A 688 32.48 38.81 -40.11
N LEU A 689 33.66 38.19 -40.32
CA LEU A 689 33.82 36.84 -40.89
C LEU A 689 33.62 35.73 -39.84
N ASP A 690 33.78 36.04 -38.55
CA ASP A 690 33.62 35.15 -37.40
C ASP A 690 32.16 35.05 -36.89
N LYS A 691 31.18 35.23 -37.79
CA LYS A 691 29.74 35.05 -37.49
C LYS A 691 29.31 33.58 -37.36
N GLY A 692 30.26 32.64 -37.36
CA GLY A 692 30.01 31.20 -37.35
C GLY A 692 29.40 30.65 -36.05
N ASP A 693 29.49 31.38 -34.93
CA ASP A 693 29.26 30.79 -33.60
C ASP A 693 27.96 31.20 -32.88
N SER A 694 27.09 32.03 -33.46
CA SER A 694 25.81 32.33 -32.80
C SER A 694 24.82 31.16 -32.96
N ARG A 695 24.85 30.21 -32.02
CA ARG A 695 23.85 29.14 -31.92
C ARG A 695 22.46 29.75 -31.79
N LYS A 696 21.59 29.51 -32.78
CA LYS A 696 20.20 29.98 -32.77
C LYS A 696 19.30 28.87 -32.23
N THR A 697 18.37 29.23 -31.36
CA THR A 697 17.37 28.30 -30.84
C THR A 697 16.00 28.61 -31.43
N ALA A 698 15.22 27.58 -31.69
CA ALA A 698 13.81 27.70 -32.06
C ALA A 698 13.03 26.55 -31.43
N SER A 699 11.74 26.78 -31.19
CA SER A 699 10.82 25.79 -30.61
C SER A 699 9.55 25.77 -31.43
N PHE A 700 9.11 24.58 -31.85
CA PHE A 700 7.91 24.39 -32.67
C PHE A 700 7.00 23.35 -32.01
N GLY A 701 5.70 23.59 -31.97
CA GLY A 701 4.77 22.63 -31.38
C GLY A 701 4.57 21.39 -32.27
N LEU A 702 4.41 20.22 -31.65
CA LEU A 702 4.14 18.98 -32.35
C LEU A 702 2.68 18.97 -32.84
N ARG A 703 2.47 18.89 -34.17
CA ARG A 703 1.13 18.92 -34.77
C ARG A 703 0.20 17.84 -34.24
N GLN A 704 0.69 16.60 -34.17
CA GLN A 704 -0.10 15.46 -33.69
C GLN A 704 -0.61 15.64 -32.26
N PHE A 705 0.16 16.33 -31.40
CA PHE A 705 -0.31 16.67 -30.06
C PHE A 705 -1.51 17.63 -30.10
N PHE A 706 -1.49 18.66 -30.95
CA PHE A 706 -2.63 19.57 -31.10
C PHE A 706 -3.87 18.89 -31.69
N ASP A 707 -3.69 17.96 -32.63
CA ASP A 707 -4.81 17.20 -33.21
C ASP A 707 -5.49 16.33 -32.14
N VAL A 708 -4.71 15.66 -31.27
CA VAL A 708 -5.24 14.84 -30.17
C VAL A 708 -5.82 15.72 -29.06
N ALA A 709 -5.13 16.82 -28.70
CA ALA A 709 -5.60 17.77 -27.70
C ALA A 709 -6.90 18.48 -28.12
N GLY A 710 -7.08 18.77 -29.41
CA GLY A 710 -8.32 19.34 -29.94
C GLY A 710 -9.53 18.40 -29.86
N GLY A 711 -9.29 17.09 -29.68
CA GLY A 711 -10.34 16.11 -29.42
C GLY A 711 -10.76 16.01 -27.94
N LEU A 712 -10.11 16.73 -27.03
CA LEU A 712 -10.46 16.73 -25.61
C LEU A 712 -11.79 17.44 -25.38
N ARG A 713 -12.57 16.92 -24.43
CA ARG A 713 -13.82 17.54 -24.01
C ARG A 713 -13.50 18.65 -23.00
N HIS A 714 -13.73 19.89 -23.40
CA HIS A 714 -13.61 21.06 -22.51
C HIS A 714 -14.97 21.43 -21.92
N ASP A 715 -15.06 21.46 -20.60
CA ASP A 715 -16.26 21.93 -19.89
C ASP A 715 -16.29 23.47 -19.81
N THR A 716 -17.48 24.05 -19.66
CA THR A 716 -17.60 25.48 -19.35
C THR A 716 -17.08 25.73 -17.92
N PRO A 717 -16.53 26.92 -17.60
CA PRO A 717 -16.04 27.21 -16.25
C PRO A 717 -17.09 27.01 -15.14
N ALA A 718 -18.37 27.24 -15.44
CA ALA A 718 -19.48 27.04 -14.51
C ALA A 718 -19.77 25.55 -14.25
N ASP A 719 -19.82 24.74 -15.31
CA ASP A 719 -20.03 23.29 -15.19
C ASP A 719 -18.82 22.63 -14.50
N PHE A 720 -17.61 23.05 -14.84
CA PHE A 720 -16.37 22.57 -14.24
C PHE A 720 -16.35 22.75 -12.72
N LYS A 721 -16.69 23.95 -12.21
CA LYS A 721 -16.79 24.20 -10.75
C LYS A 721 -17.82 23.31 -10.06
N LYS A 722 -18.94 23.01 -10.72
CA LYS A 722 -19.96 22.08 -10.19
C LYS A 722 -19.42 20.65 -10.09
N HIS A 723 -18.62 20.22 -11.06
CA HIS A 723 -18.02 18.88 -11.06
C HIS A 723 -16.92 18.70 -10.00
N LEU A 724 -16.18 19.74 -9.64
CA LEU A 724 -15.16 19.67 -8.57
C LEU A 724 -15.74 19.22 -7.22
N GLY A 725 -16.97 19.64 -6.91
CA GLY A 725 -17.65 19.33 -5.65
C GLY A 725 -18.33 17.95 -5.60
N ALA A 726 -18.62 17.34 -6.75
CA ALA A 726 -19.31 16.05 -6.82
C ALA A 726 -18.74 15.19 -7.96
N TRP A 727 -18.30 13.99 -7.62
CA TRP A 727 -17.82 13.04 -8.63
C TRP A 727 -18.96 12.65 -9.57
N VAL A 728 -18.73 12.85 -10.87
CA VAL A 728 -19.64 12.38 -11.93
C VAL A 728 -18.82 11.45 -12.81
N ASP A 729 -19.18 10.17 -12.81
CA ASP A 729 -18.58 9.17 -13.68
C ASP A 729 -18.95 9.51 -15.12
N ARG A 730 -17.97 9.88 -15.95
CA ARG A 730 -18.18 10.32 -17.32
C ARG A 730 -17.19 9.65 -18.25
N GLU A 731 -17.72 9.11 -19.33
CA GLU A 731 -16.93 8.55 -20.42
C GLU A 731 -16.37 9.69 -21.29
N GLY A 732 -15.04 9.79 -21.36
CA GLY A 732 -14.33 10.79 -22.17
C GLY A 732 -12.83 10.85 -21.87
N GLN A 733 -12.04 11.32 -22.83
CA GLN A 733 -10.62 11.63 -22.59
C GLN A 733 -10.49 13.07 -22.06
N TYR A 734 -9.88 13.22 -20.88
CA TYR A 734 -9.67 14.50 -20.20
C TYR A 734 -8.22 15.00 -20.26
N ALA A 735 -7.29 14.13 -20.66
CA ALA A 735 -5.88 14.46 -20.80
C ALA A 735 -5.24 13.64 -21.93
N VAL A 736 -4.25 14.23 -22.61
CA VAL A 736 -3.48 13.52 -23.65
C VAL A 736 -2.41 12.67 -22.99
N LYS A 737 -2.67 11.37 -22.80
CA LYS A 737 -1.70 10.47 -22.15
C LYS A 737 -0.63 9.89 -23.08
N ARG A 738 -0.93 9.80 -24.39
CA ARG A 738 -0.03 9.19 -25.36
C ARG A 738 -0.20 9.83 -26.74
N VAL A 739 0.92 10.16 -27.37
CA VAL A 739 1.02 10.67 -28.74
C VAL A 739 1.93 9.72 -29.51
N GLU A 740 1.41 9.12 -30.58
CA GLU A 740 2.17 8.19 -31.43
C GLU A 740 2.40 8.82 -32.80
N LEU A 741 3.63 8.72 -33.31
CA LEU A 741 4.05 9.30 -34.59
C LEU A 741 4.07 8.21 -35.67
N LYS A 742 2.87 7.73 -36.04
CA LYS A 742 2.71 6.56 -36.93
C LYS A 742 2.69 6.89 -38.41
N SER A 743 2.31 8.12 -38.78
CA SER A 743 1.99 8.46 -40.17
C SER A 743 3.11 9.32 -40.78
N PRO A 744 4.00 8.79 -41.64
CA PRO A 744 5.13 9.54 -42.20
C PRO A 744 4.72 10.81 -42.96
N ASP A 745 3.53 10.81 -43.59
CA ASP A 745 3.03 11.94 -44.36
C ASP A 745 2.39 13.05 -43.49
N ARG A 746 2.12 12.78 -42.21
CA ARG A 746 1.51 13.75 -41.26
C ARG A 746 2.45 14.13 -40.12
N ASP A 747 3.20 13.15 -39.64
CA ASP A 747 4.07 13.21 -38.46
C ASP A 747 5.52 13.37 -38.93
N PHE A 748 5.84 14.55 -39.46
CA PHE A 748 7.20 14.89 -39.91
C PHE A 748 7.66 16.22 -39.34
N PHE A 749 8.98 16.36 -39.20
CA PHE A 749 9.62 17.64 -38.92
C PHE A 749 10.02 18.33 -40.23
N ASP A 750 9.51 19.54 -40.44
CA ASP A 750 9.75 20.33 -41.65
C ASP A 750 10.95 21.27 -41.47
N VAL A 751 12.04 21.00 -42.19
CA VAL A 751 13.27 21.81 -42.13
C VAL A 751 13.09 23.17 -42.81
N ASP A 752 12.17 23.30 -43.76
CA ASP A 752 11.96 24.54 -44.53
C ASP A 752 11.44 25.68 -43.65
N VAL A 753 10.84 25.36 -42.51
CA VAL A 753 10.40 26.34 -41.48
C VAL A 753 11.58 27.19 -40.99
N LEU A 754 12.80 26.66 -40.99
CA LEU A 754 14.02 27.38 -40.62
C LEU A 754 14.55 28.30 -41.73
N LYS A 755 14.01 28.20 -42.97
CA LYS A 755 14.40 29.00 -44.14
C LYS A 755 15.91 29.01 -44.40
N LEU A 756 16.54 27.83 -44.28
CA LEU A 756 17.99 27.64 -44.46
C LEU A 756 18.41 27.47 -45.93
N GLY A 757 17.45 27.36 -46.86
CA GLY A 757 17.71 27.16 -48.27
C GLY A 757 18.25 28.41 -48.97
N VAL A 758 19.22 28.22 -49.88
CA VAL A 758 19.81 29.30 -50.68
C VAL A 758 19.21 29.33 -52.11
N LYS A 759 19.25 30.49 -52.79
CA LYS A 759 18.80 30.63 -54.18
C LYS A 759 19.70 29.81 -55.13
N THR A 760 19.14 29.34 -56.26
CA THR A 760 19.75 28.39 -57.22
C THR A 760 21.14 28.77 -57.75
N SER A 761 21.58 30.03 -57.63
CA SER A 761 22.90 30.51 -58.06
C SER A 761 23.99 30.46 -56.99
N GLU A 762 23.66 30.15 -55.73
CA GLU A 762 24.57 30.21 -54.59
C GLU A 762 24.79 28.82 -53.97
N VAL A 763 25.96 28.60 -53.37
CA VAL A 763 26.34 27.32 -52.75
C VAL A 763 25.67 27.20 -51.38
N GLN A 764 24.96 26.10 -51.14
CA GLN A 764 24.31 25.82 -49.85
C GLN A 764 25.36 25.69 -48.74
N THR A 765 25.30 26.55 -47.73
CA THR A 765 26.10 26.44 -46.51
C THR A 765 25.63 25.23 -45.70
N ARG A 766 26.57 24.49 -45.11
CA ARG A 766 26.26 23.37 -44.22
C ARG A 766 25.76 23.90 -42.87
N TYR A 767 24.62 23.41 -42.41
CA TYR A 767 24.09 23.75 -41.09
C TYR A 767 23.98 22.50 -40.24
N ARG A 768 24.45 22.57 -39.01
CA ARG A 768 24.17 21.53 -38.02
C ARG A 768 22.95 21.94 -37.20
N ILE A 769 22.01 21.02 -37.04
CA ILE A 769 20.81 21.17 -36.23
C ILE A 769 20.83 20.04 -35.19
N ASP A 770 20.90 20.39 -33.91
CA ASP A 770 20.60 19.46 -32.83
C ASP A 770 19.12 19.61 -32.48
N LEU A 771 18.31 18.58 -32.78
CA LEU A 771 16.87 18.52 -32.57
C LEU A 771 16.56 17.64 -31.34
N THR A 772 15.80 18.18 -30.40
CA THR A 772 15.31 17.45 -29.21
C THR A 772 13.80 17.58 -29.14
N VAL A 773 13.10 16.47 -28.88
CA VAL A 773 11.67 16.53 -28.56
C VAL A 773 11.53 16.68 -27.06
N THR A 774 10.80 17.70 -26.63
CA THR A 774 10.50 17.98 -25.22
C THR A 774 9.00 17.88 -24.99
N ALA A 775 8.64 17.25 -23.89
CA ALA A 775 7.28 17.05 -23.44
C ALA A 775 7.13 17.61 -22.03
N THR A 776 6.01 18.26 -21.74
CA THR A 776 5.68 18.83 -20.44
C THR A 776 4.42 18.14 -19.92
N ASP A 777 4.45 17.69 -18.68
CA ASP A 777 3.30 17.08 -18.00
C ASP A 777 2.20 18.11 -17.68
N THR A 778 1.13 17.65 -17.04
CA THR A 778 -0.03 18.48 -16.64
C THR A 778 0.03 18.95 -15.19
N ASN A 779 1.11 18.67 -14.46
CA ASN A 779 1.20 18.92 -13.02
C ASN A 779 1.62 20.36 -12.70
N TYR A 780 0.64 21.25 -12.76
CA TYR A 780 0.83 22.66 -12.38
C TYR A 780 0.73 22.91 -10.87
N ASP A 781 0.61 21.87 -10.05
CA ASP A 781 0.41 21.95 -8.60
C ASP A 781 1.75 21.94 -7.84
N GLY A 782 2.68 21.07 -8.27
CA GLY A 782 4.07 21.03 -7.81
C GLY A 782 5.07 21.72 -8.74
N GLY A 783 4.61 22.14 -9.92
CA GLY A 783 5.44 22.63 -11.02
C GLY A 783 5.61 21.55 -12.09
N PRO A 784 5.39 21.88 -13.38
CA PRO A 784 5.33 20.87 -14.41
C PRO A 784 6.69 20.27 -14.69
N LYS A 785 6.78 18.94 -14.71
CA LYS A 785 8.01 18.23 -15.06
C LYS A 785 8.11 18.12 -16.58
N THR A 786 9.35 18.07 -17.06
CA THR A 786 9.64 17.94 -18.48
C THR A 786 10.40 16.65 -18.76
N GLY A 787 9.98 15.95 -19.81
CA GLY A 787 10.68 14.83 -20.41
C GLY A 787 11.31 15.26 -21.73
N ALA A 788 12.48 14.72 -22.06
CA ALA A 788 13.15 15.01 -23.32
C ALA A 788 13.75 13.74 -23.92
N THR A 789 13.97 13.73 -25.24
CA THR A 789 14.72 12.67 -25.91
C THR A 789 16.13 12.55 -25.30
N GLN A 790 16.57 11.32 -24.99
CA GLN A 790 17.86 11.08 -24.30
C GLN A 790 19.07 11.65 -25.05
N GLU A 791 19.09 11.51 -26.38
CA GLU A 791 20.14 12.07 -27.25
C GLU A 791 19.52 13.00 -28.30
N PRO A 792 20.08 14.20 -28.52
CA PRO A 792 19.63 15.08 -29.59
C PRO A 792 19.82 14.43 -30.96
N ILE A 793 18.80 14.48 -31.81
CA ILE A 793 18.87 14.05 -33.20
C ILE A 793 19.70 15.09 -33.96
N ARG A 794 20.91 14.71 -34.36
CA ARG A 794 21.85 15.60 -35.07
C ARG A 794 21.61 15.53 -36.56
N LEU A 795 21.06 16.61 -37.12
CA LEU A 795 20.83 16.75 -38.56
C LEU A 795 21.92 17.65 -39.15
N LEU A 796 22.46 17.27 -40.30
CA LEU A 796 23.38 18.07 -41.09
C LEU A 796 22.70 18.45 -42.39
N VAL A 797 22.36 19.73 -42.52
CA VAL A 797 21.78 20.31 -43.73
C VAL A 797 22.88 20.43 -44.78
N VAL A 798 22.70 19.76 -45.91
CA VAL A 798 23.64 19.73 -47.04
C VAL A 798 22.97 20.11 -48.36
N SER A 799 23.78 20.33 -49.39
CA SER A 799 23.28 20.52 -50.75
C SER A 799 22.73 19.21 -51.32
N GLU A 800 21.83 19.30 -52.30
CA GLU A 800 21.36 18.12 -53.05
C GLU A 800 22.53 17.36 -53.70
N GLY A 801 23.53 18.07 -54.21
CA GLY A 801 24.73 17.47 -54.80
C GLY A 801 25.57 16.66 -53.80
N ASP A 802 25.71 17.15 -52.57
CA ASP A 802 26.43 16.45 -51.50
C ASP A 802 25.68 15.18 -51.06
N LEU A 803 24.35 15.25 -50.94
CA LEU A 803 23.52 14.09 -50.63
C LEU A 803 23.64 13.01 -51.73
N LEU A 804 23.55 13.42 -52.99
CA LEU A 804 23.71 12.52 -54.14
C LEU A 804 25.12 11.94 -54.22
N ALA A 805 26.15 12.68 -53.83
CA ALA A 805 27.51 12.15 -53.77
C ALA A 805 27.65 10.99 -52.77
N GLU A 806 27.01 11.08 -51.60
CA GLU A 806 26.99 9.97 -50.64
C GLU A 806 26.09 8.81 -51.12
N ILE A 807 24.96 9.08 -51.79
CA ILE A 807 24.14 8.03 -52.44
C ILE A 807 24.96 7.29 -53.49
N ASN A 808 25.75 8.00 -54.30
CA ASN A 808 26.57 7.38 -55.35
C ASN A 808 27.65 6.44 -54.80
N LYS A 809 28.25 6.74 -53.64
CA LYS A 809 29.18 5.80 -52.98
C LYS A 809 28.47 4.51 -52.58
N GLU A 810 27.21 4.61 -52.15
CA GLU A 810 26.37 3.44 -51.84
C GLU A 810 26.03 2.65 -53.12
N GLU A 811 25.68 3.33 -54.22
CA GLU A 811 25.44 2.68 -55.52
C GLU A 811 26.68 1.92 -56.04
N GLU A 812 27.90 2.41 -55.81
CA GLU A 812 29.13 1.71 -56.19
C GLU A 812 29.24 0.36 -55.46
N THR A 813 28.80 0.29 -54.19
CA THR A 813 28.73 -0.99 -53.48
C THR A 813 27.66 -1.91 -54.06
N PHE A 814 26.56 -1.36 -54.59
CA PHE A 814 25.53 -2.15 -55.26
C PHE A 814 26.01 -2.71 -56.60
N ALA A 815 26.83 -1.97 -57.36
CA ALA A 815 27.48 -2.49 -58.56
C ALA A 815 28.33 -3.72 -58.24
N ALA A 816 29.15 -3.64 -57.19
CA ALA A 816 29.98 -4.76 -56.77
C ALA A 816 29.13 -5.99 -56.35
N ARG A 817 28.01 -5.77 -55.66
CA ARG A 817 27.07 -6.85 -55.30
C ARG A 817 26.37 -7.44 -56.53
N LEU A 818 26.01 -6.64 -57.53
CA LEU A 818 25.45 -7.14 -58.79
C LEU A 818 26.47 -7.95 -59.59
N ASP A 819 27.75 -7.54 -59.58
CA ASP A 819 28.83 -8.29 -60.21
C ASP A 819 29.01 -9.68 -59.55
N ASP A 820 28.88 -9.78 -58.22
CA ASP A 820 28.84 -11.06 -57.51
C ASP A 820 27.61 -11.92 -57.88
N ALA A 821 26.43 -11.31 -57.97
CA ALA A 821 25.22 -12.00 -58.44
C ALA A 821 25.37 -12.54 -59.87
N LEU A 822 25.97 -11.76 -60.77
CA LEU A 822 26.28 -12.18 -62.14
C LEU A 822 27.31 -13.30 -62.19
N ALA A 823 28.33 -13.26 -61.33
CA ALA A 823 29.32 -14.34 -61.21
C ALA A 823 28.66 -15.66 -60.77
N LYS A 824 27.70 -15.59 -59.83
CA LYS A 824 26.90 -16.75 -59.39
C LYS A 824 26.01 -17.29 -60.49
N LEU A 825 25.30 -16.43 -61.23
CA LEU A 825 24.48 -16.85 -62.38
C LEU A 825 25.33 -17.50 -63.48
N ALA A 826 26.49 -16.93 -63.80
CA ALA A 826 27.42 -17.51 -64.77
C ALA A 826 28.00 -18.85 -64.30
N ALA A 827 28.29 -19.01 -63.00
CA ALA A 827 28.71 -20.28 -62.41
C ALA A 827 27.60 -21.34 -62.48
N GLY A 828 26.37 -20.96 -62.10
CA GLY A 828 25.18 -21.81 -62.24
C GLY A 828 24.94 -22.25 -63.68
N ARG A 829 25.11 -21.34 -64.65
CA ARG A 829 24.98 -21.66 -66.08
C ARG A 829 26.04 -22.64 -66.56
N ARG A 830 27.32 -22.46 -66.20
CA ARG A 830 28.39 -23.41 -66.55
C ARG A 830 28.15 -24.80 -65.96
N LYS A 831 27.64 -24.87 -64.72
CA LYS A 831 27.23 -26.13 -64.09
C LYS A 831 26.06 -26.76 -64.84
N TRP A 832 25.09 -25.97 -65.29
CA TRP A 832 23.94 -26.45 -66.05
C TRP A 832 24.30 -26.89 -67.49
N GLU A 833 25.31 -26.28 -68.10
CA GLU A 833 25.85 -26.72 -69.40
C GLU A 833 26.46 -28.13 -69.29
N TYR A 834 27.14 -28.43 -68.18
CA TYR A 834 27.56 -29.80 -67.85
C TYR A 834 26.36 -30.74 -67.70
N VAL A 835 25.29 -30.32 -67.01
CA VAL A 835 24.06 -31.11 -66.88
C VAL A 835 23.43 -31.40 -68.25
N ARG A 836 23.34 -30.42 -69.15
CA ARG A 836 22.81 -30.61 -70.51
C ARG A 836 23.65 -31.60 -71.31
N THR A 837 24.96 -31.41 -71.34
CA THR A 837 25.88 -32.27 -72.11
C THR A 837 25.90 -33.71 -71.60
N ALA A 838 25.87 -33.90 -70.27
CA ALA A 838 25.77 -35.21 -69.66
C ALA A 838 24.39 -35.87 -69.89
N ASN A 839 23.29 -35.10 -69.82
CA ASN A 839 21.94 -35.59 -70.04
C ASN A 839 21.67 -35.97 -71.51
N SER A 840 22.26 -35.24 -72.49
CA SER A 840 22.12 -35.58 -73.92
C SER A 840 22.98 -36.77 -74.35
N GLY A 841 24.18 -36.91 -73.78
CA GLY A 841 25.06 -38.05 -74.02
C GLY A 841 24.74 -39.28 -73.17
N MET A 842 23.88 -39.15 -72.15
CA MET A 842 23.69 -40.11 -71.06
C MET A 842 25.04 -40.59 -70.48
N THR A 843 26.00 -39.68 -70.37
CA THR A 843 27.38 -39.96 -69.95
C THR A 843 27.64 -39.47 -68.53
N GLY A 844 28.29 -40.30 -67.72
CA GLY A 844 28.50 -40.02 -66.29
C GLY A 844 27.33 -40.53 -65.43
N GLY A 845 27.59 -40.83 -64.15
CA GLY A 845 26.55 -41.35 -63.25
C GLY A 845 25.47 -40.31 -62.98
N LEU A 846 24.19 -40.73 -62.97
CA LEU A 846 23.04 -39.85 -62.78
C LEU A 846 23.13 -39.04 -61.48
N ASP A 847 23.70 -39.61 -60.41
CA ASP A 847 23.93 -38.91 -59.15
C ASP A 847 24.86 -37.69 -59.31
N THR A 848 25.89 -37.79 -60.16
CA THR A 848 26.83 -36.69 -60.40
C THR A 848 26.16 -35.54 -61.16
N VAL A 849 25.27 -35.87 -62.10
CA VAL A 849 24.47 -34.89 -62.86
C VAL A 849 23.44 -34.22 -61.95
N ARG A 850 22.78 -35.00 -61.07
CA ARG A 850 21.86 -34.50 -60.06
C ARG A 850 22.52 -33.51 -59.11
N VAL A 851 23.70 -33.85 -58.56
CA VAL A 851 24.45 -32.94 -57.66
C VAL A 851 24.82 -31.64 -58.39
N ARG A 852 25.28 -31.71 -59.64
CA ARG A 852 25.60 -30.52 -60.43
C ARG A 852 24.38 -29.66 -60.76
N ALA A 853 23.22 -30.28 -61.00
CA ALA A 853 21.95 -29.57 -61.18
C ALA A 853 21.51 -28.88 -59.87
N GLN A 854 21.67 -29.54 -58.72
CA GLN A 854 21.36 -28.95 -57.40
C GLN A 854 22.27 -27.75 -57.09
N ASP A 855 23.57 -27.89 -57.34
CA ASP A 855 24.55 -26.82 -57.18
C ASP A 855 24.23 -25.59 -58.06
N ALA A 856 23.73 -25.83 -59.29
CA ALA A 856 23.34 -24.75 -60.20
C ALA A 856 22.11 -23.99 -59.68
N THR A 857 21.07 -24.71 -59.22
CA THR A 857 19.88 -24.09 -58.60
C THR A 857 20.24 -23.30 -57.34
N GLN A 858 21.17 -23.81 -56.51
CA GLN A 858 21.64 -23.10 -55.33
C GLN A 858 22.35 -21.77 -55.68
N ASP A 859 23.15 -21.74 -56.75
CA ASP A 859 23.80 -20.50 -57.20
C ASP A 859 22.79 -19.46 -57.72
N VAL A 860 21.73 -19.91 -58.42
CA VAL A 860 20.62 -19.05 -58.86
C VAL A 860 19.87 -18.46 -57.67
N ALA A 861 19.56 -19.27 -56.65
CA ALA A 861 18.91 -18.80 -55.42
C ALA A 861 19.78 -17.77 -54.67
N LYS A 862 21.09 -18.01 -54.55
CA LYS A 862 22.02 -17.03 -53.95
C LYS A 862 22.09 -15.74 -54.74
N ALA A 863 22.02 -15.80 -56.08
CA ALA A 863 21.97 -14.59 -56.92
C ALA A 863 20.66 -13.81 -56.71
N LYS A 864 19.53 -14.51 -56.59
CA LYS A 864 18.21 -13.93 -56.27
C LYS A 864 18.23 -13.17 -54.94
N ASP A 865 18.82 -13.75 -53.90
CA ASP A 865 18.90 -13.10 -52.58
C ASP A 865 19.72 -11.79 -52.62
N VAL A 866 20.83 -11.80 -53.35
CA VAL A 866 21.68 -10.61 -53.54
C VAL A 866 20.90 -9.52 -54.30
N VAL A 867 20.27 -9.86 -55.42
CA VAL A 867 19.47 -8.91 -56.22
C VAL A 867 18.28 -8.38 -55.40
N GLY A 868 17.58 -9.23 -54.65
CA GLY A 868 16.48 -8.84 -53.77
C GLY A 868 16.92 -7.90 -52.65
N SER A 869 18.15 -8.04 -52.12
CA SER A 869 18.69 -7.09 -51.14
C SER A 869 18.91 -5.69 -51.73
N ILE A 870 19.37 -5.61 -52.99
CA ILE A 870 19.65 -4.35 -53.67
C ILE A 870 18.35 -3.58 -53.95
N VAL A 871 17.29 -4.28 -54.36
CA VAL A 871 15.95 -3.67 -54.55
C VAL A 871 15.50 -2.95 -53.29
N ARG A 872 15.61 -3.59 -52.12
CA ARG A 872 15.17 -3.03 -50.84
C ARG A 872 15.93 -1.74 -50.52
N GLU A 873 17.24 -1.72 -50.76
CA GLU A 873 18.07 -0.51 -50.57
C GLU A 873 17.72 0.59 -51.57
N TYR A 874 17.45 0.27 -52.84
CA TYR A 874 17.00 1.26 -53.82
C TYR A 874 15.63 1.85 -53.47
N ARG A 875 14.70 1.06 -52.94
CA ARG A 875 13.42 1.57 -52.43
C ARG A 875 13.61 2.47 -51.21
N ARG A 876 14.56 2.15 -50.32
CA ARG A 876 14.97 3.03 -49.21
C ARG A 876 15.52 4.35 -49.75
N ILE A 877 16.46 4.34 -50.71
CA ILE A 877 17.02 5.55 -51.33
C ILE A 877 15.95 6.37 -52.04
N HIS A 878 15.04 5.74 -52.78
CA HIS A 878 13.93 6.44 -53.43
C HIS A 878 13.05 7.18 -52.40
N THR A 879 12.76 6.53 -51.27
CA THR A 879 11.99 7.13 -50.17
C THR A 879 12.79 8.25 -49.49
N GLU A 880 14.10 8.09 -49.31
CA GLU A 880 15.00 9.12 -48.80
C GLU A 880 15.06 10.35 -49.72
N CYS A 881 15.09 10.17 -51.04
CA CYS A 881 15.01 11.27 -52.00
C CYS A 881 13.65 12.00 -51.94
N LYS A 882 12.56 11.28 -51.65
CA LYS A 882 11.23 11.87 -51.44
C LYS A 882 11.20 12.69 -50.14
N VAL A 883 11.76 12.16 -49.05
CA VAL A 883 11.89 12.83 -47.75
C VAL A 883 12.74 14.09 -47.84
N ASN A 884 13.85 14.03 -48.59
CA ASN A 884 14.75 15.16 -48.82
C ASN A 884 14.28 16.15 -49.91
N ASP A 885 13.07 15.98 -50.46
CA ASP A 885 12.50 16.82 -51.51
C ASP A 885 13.51 17.15 -52.64
N VAL A 886 14.19 16.10 -53.11
CA VAL A 886 15.19 16.15 -54.20
C VAL A 886 14.47 16.41 -55.54
N THR A 887 15.20 16.92 -56.55
CA THR A 887 14.61 17.17 -57.87
C THR A 887 13.81 15.97 -58.41
N PRO A 888 12.59 16.19 -58.98
CA PRO A 888 11.72 15.10 -59.42
C PRO A 888 12.39 14.13 -60.39
N VAL A 889 13.22 14.65 -61.30
CA VAL A 889 13.99 13.85 -62.27
C VAL A 889 14.88 12.83 -61.57
N THR A 890 15.56 13.25 -60.51
CA THR A 890 16.50 12.40 -59.75
C THR A 890 15.75 11.41 -58.87
N ARG A 891 14.68 11.85 -58.19
CA ARG A 891 13.79 10.98 -57.41
C ARG A 891 13.21 9.86 -58.30
N ASP A 892 12.61 10.23 -59.42
CA ASP A 892 11.92 9.29 -60.31
C ASP A 892 12.90 8.30 -60.94
N ARG A 893 14.17 8.69 -61.16
CA ARG A 893 15.24 7.78 -61.62
C ARG A 893 15.45 6.60 -60.66
N PHE A 894 15.54 6.84 -59.35
CA PHE A 894 15.74 5.75 -58.38
C PHE A 894 14.53 4.83 -58.30
N GLY A 895 13.32 5.39 -58.39
CA GLY A 895 12.07 4.62 -58.42
C GLY A 895 11.91 3.76 -59.66
N THR A 896 12.15 4.32 -60.86
CA THR A 896 12.10 3.57 -62.13
C THR A 896 13.17 2.48 -62.18
N PHE A 897 14.35 2.72 -61.60
CA PHE A 897 15.39 1.70 -61.48
C PHE A 897 14.97 0.55 -60.55
N ALA A 898 14.44 0.85 -59.36
CA ALA A 898 13.92 -0.17 -58.44
C ALA A 898 12.85 -1.05 -59.11
N ASN A 899 11.89 -0.41 -59.80
CA ASN A 899 10.85 -1.09 -60.56
C ASN A 899 11.40 -2.04 -61.64
N ARG A 900 12.52 -1.68 -62.28
CA ARG A 900 13.16 -2.54 -63.29
C ARG A 900 13.73 -3.82 -62.68
N VAL A 901 14.34 -3.71 -61.50
CA VAL A 901 14.92 -4.86 -60.79
C VAL A 901 13.81 -5.75 -60.21
N ASP A 902 12.75 -5.16 -59.66
CA ASP A 902 11.55 -5.86 -59.18
C ASP A 902 10.92 -6.77 -60.25
N ARG A 903 10.85 -6.28 -61.49
CA ARG A 903 10.33 -7.08 -62.61
C ARG A 903 11.14 -8.33 -62.88
N VAL A 904 12.47 -8.26 -62.81
CA VAL A 904 13.35 -9.43 -62.95
C VAL A 904 13.19 -10.39 -61.76
N MET A 905 12.87 -9.88 -60.57
CA MET A 905 12.49 -10.67 -59.40
C MET A 905 11.10 -11.31 -59.52
N GLY A 906 10.30 -10.92 -60.51
CA GLY A 906 8.95 -11.43 -60.77
C GLY A 906 7.82 -10.59 -60.16
N GLU A 907 8.12 -9.43 -59.57
CA GLU A 907 7.13 -8.47 -59.08
C GLU A 907 6.74 -7.47 -60.18
N ASN A 908 5.47 -7.04 -60.23
CA ASN A 908 4.99 -6.03 -61.19
C ASN A 908 4.52 -4.76 -60.45
N PRO A 909 5.43 -3.91 -59.97
CA PRO A 909 5.08 -2.67 -59.29
C PRO A 909 4.45 -1.64 -60.26
N PRO A 910 3.62 -0.70 -59.76
CA PRO A 910 3.07 0.38 -60.57
C PRO A 910 4.16 1.34 -61.07
N GLY A 911 3.97 1.90 -62.26
CA GLY A 911 4.92 2.86 -62.85
C GLY A 911 5.02 4.16 -62.04
N VAL A 912 6.25 4.64 -61.83
CA VAL A 912 6.57 5.89 -61.11
C VAL A 912 6.26 7.10 -61.99
N THR A 913 6.66 7.04 -63.26
CA THR A 913 6.36 8.10 -64.25
C THR A 913 5.19 7.72 -65.14
N GLU A 914 4.52 8.72 -65.71
CA GLU A 914 3.42 8.50 -66.65
C GLU A 914 3.90 7.77 -67.92
N GLU A 915 5.13 8.02 -68.34
CA GLU A 915 5.75 7.32 -69.46
C GLU A 915 6.02 5.84 -69.14
N GLU A 916 6.54 5.54 -67.95
CA GLU A 916 6.73 4.16 -67.50
C GLU A 916 5.39 3.42 -67.41
N ARG A 917 4.34 4.06 -66.88
CA ARG A 917 2.97 3.48 -66.85
C ARG A 917 2.47 3.11 -68.24
N ARG A 918 2.68 3.97 -69.24
CA ARG A 918 2.32 3.69 -70.64
C ARG A 918 3.13 2.52 -71.21
N GLN A 919 4.43 2.46 -70.93
CA GLN A 919 5.29 1.37 -71.40
C GLN A 919 4.95 0.03 -70.73
N ILE A 920 4.55 0.02 -69.45
CA ILE A 920 3.99 -1.15 -68.75
C ILE A 920 2.69 -1.60 -69.42
N ALA A 921 1.75 -0.67 -69.64
CA ALA A 921 0.47 -0.98 -70.29
C ALA A 921 0.64 -1.52 -71.71
N ALA A 922 1.68 -1.08 -72.42
CA ALA A 922 2.06 -1.60 -73.74
C ALA A 922 2.87 -2.91 -73.71
N GLY A 923 3.18 -3.46 -72.53
CA GLY A 923 3.95 -4.70 -72.36
C GLY A 923 5.43 -4.60 -72.75
N GLN A 924 5.95 -3.40 -73.02
CA GLN A 924 7.30 -3.19 -73.57
C GLN A 924 8.43 -3.42 -72.57
N LEU A 925 8.11 -3.37 -71.26
CA LEU A 925 9.07 -3.48 -70.17
C LEU A 925 8.94 -4.80 -69.39
N ALA A 926 8.35 -5.83 -70.00
CA ALA A 926 8.34 -7.19 -69.44
C ALA A 926 9.71 -7.85 -69.65
N PRO A 927 10.33 -8.43 -68.60
CA PRO A 927 11.62 -9.09 -68.72
C PRO A 927 11.49 -10.39 -69.52
N LYS A 928 12.54 -10.76 -70.27
CA LYS A 928 12.56 -11.99 -71.06
C LYS A 928 12.56 -13.26 -70.20
N ALA A 929 13.15 -13.18 -69.00
CA ALA A 929 13.14 -14.22 -67.99
C ALA A 929 13.17 -13.60 -66.59
N THR A 930 12.58 -14.28 -65.61
CA THR A 930 12.55 -13.87 -64.20
C THR A 930 13.17 -14.94 -63.31
N PHE A 931 13.61 -14.56 -62.11
CA PHE A 931 14.13 -15.52 -61.13
C PHE A 931 13.14 -16.67 -60.85
N PRO A 932 11.84 -16.42 -60.55
CA PRO A 932 10.87 -17.49 -60.34
C PRO A 932 10.65 -18.38 -61.57
N ALA A 933 10.69 -17.82 -62.78
CA ALA A 933 10.53 -18.59 -64.01
C ALA A 933 11.72 -19.51 -64.28
N ALA A 934 12.95 -19.05 -63.99
CA ALA A 934 14.15 -19.86 -64.11
C ALA A 934 14.19 -20.97 -63.05
N GLU A 935 13.95 -20.65 -61.77
CA GLU A 935 13.90 -21.63 -60.67
C GLU A 935 12.90 -22.76 -60.97
N LYS A 936 11.68 -22.42 -61.40
CA LYS A 936 10.65 -23.41 -61.74
C LYS A 936 11.09 -24.40 -62.83
N LYS A 937 11.81 -23.93 -63.86
CA LYS A 937 12.30 -24.79 -64.95
C LYS A 937 13.45 -25.69 -64.48
N LEU A 938 14.36 -25.17 -63.65
CA LEU A 938 15.44 -25.95 -63.03
C LEU A 938 14.88 -27.03 -62.09
N ASP A 939 13.89 -26.68 -61.27
CA ASP A 939 13.25 -27.59 -60.31
C ASP A 939 12.47 -28.72 -60.99
N THR A 940 11.86 -28.44 -62.16
CA THR A 940 11.16 -29.47 -62.96
C THR A 940 12.13 -30.57 -63.40
N VAL A 941 13.32 -30.18 -63.88
CA VAL A 941 14.39 -31.10 -64.28
C VAL A 941 14.98 -31.84 -63.06
N LEU A 942 15.17 -31.14 -61.93
CA LEU A 942 15.62 -31.75 -60.69
C LEU A 942 14.66 -32.81 -60.16
N ALA A 943 13.34 -32.60 -60.31
CA ALA A 943 12.33 -33.56 -59.89
C ALA A 943 12.38 -34.87 -60.70
N ASP A 944 12.81 -34.82 -61.96
CA ASP A 944 13.03 -36.02 -62.78
C ASP A 944 14.29 -36.77 -62.35
N TYR A 945 15.40 -36.04 -62.10
CA TYR A 945 16.63 -36.64 -61.57
C TYR A 945 16.44 -37.25 -60.17
N ALA A 946 15.58 -36.66 -59.33
CA ALA A 946 15.24 -37.20 -58.02
C ALA A 946 14.49 -38.55 -58.09
N LYS A 947 13.79 -38.82 -59.19
CA LYS A 947 13.11 -40.10 -59.46
C LYS A 947 14.02 -41.12 -60.16
N GLU A 948 15.33 -40.88 -60.16
CA GLU A 948 16.35 -41.69 -60.86
C GLU A 948 16.09 -41.81 -62.38
N LYS A 949 15.46 -40.80 -62.98
CA LYS A 949 15.21 -40.72 -64.43
C LYS A 949 16.02 -39.60 -65.04
N TRP A 950 16.58 -39.84 -66.23
CA TRP A 950 17.13 -38.77 -67.06
C TRP A 950 16.01 -37.80 -67.45
N GLY A 951 16.29 -36.50 -67.39
CA GLY A 951 15.31 -35.45 -67.69
C GLY A 951 15.08 -35.32 -69.19
N ASP A 952 13.91 -34.82 -69.59
CA ASP A 952 13.62 -34.56 -70.99
C ASP A 952 14.61 -33.54 -71.59
N ALA A 953 15.26 -33.88 -72.69
CA ALA A 953 16.30 -33.06 -73.31
C ALA A 953 15.78 -31.67 -73.70
N ALA A 954 14.51 -31.56 -74.09
CA ALA A 954 13.87 -30.29 -74.38
C ALA A 954 13.75 -29.41 -73.12
N GLN A 955 13.35 -29.98 -71.98
CA GLN A 955 13.22 -29.27 -70.72
C GLN A 955 14.58 -28.82 -70.15
N VAL A 956 15.61 -29.66 -70.27
CA VAL A 956 16.98 -29.30 -69.83
C VAL A 956 17.55 -28.14 -70.66
N SER A 957 17.33 -28.18 -71.98
CA SER A 957 17.76 -27.10 -72.88
C SER A 957 16.95 -25.81 -72.66
N ASP A 958 15.65 -25.91 -72.41
CA ASP A 958 14.79 -24.75 -72.13
C ASP A 958 15.17 -24.06 -70.80
N ALA A 959 15.55 -24.84 -69.78
CA ALA A 959 16.07 -24.30 -68.53
C ALA A 959 17.40 -23.54 -68.73
N GLU A 960 18.31 -24.03 -69.58
CA GLU A 960 19.56 -23.33 -69.91
C GLU A 960 19.31 -22.01 -70.63
N VAL A 961 18.43 -22.02 -71.64
CA VAL A 961 18.06 -20.81 -72.41
C VAL A 961 17.44 -19.77 -71.48
N THR A 962 16.59 -20.20 -70.55
CA THR A 962 15.95 -19.31 -69.57
C THR A 962 16.97 -18.74 -68.59
N LEU A 963 17.94 -19.53 -68.14
CA LEU A 963 19.02 -19.08 -67.27
C LEU A 963 19.95 -18.09 -67.97
N ALA A 964 20.27 -18.32 -69.25
CA ALA A 964 21.04 -17.38 -70.07
C ALA A 964 20.28 -16.06 -70.31
N ALA A 965 18.96 -16.13 -70.52
CA ALA A 965 18.11 -14.95 -70.63
C ALA A 965 18.06 -14.16 -69.30
N LEU A 966 17.97 -14.85 -68.16
CA LEU A 966 18.00 -14.22 -66.83
C LEU A 966 19.35 -13.54 -66.56
N GLU A 967 20.47 -14.21 -66.85
CA GLU A 967 21.80 -13.61 -66.75
C GLU A 967 21.94 -12.35 -67.62
N ALA A 968 21.36 -12.37 -68.83
CA ALA A 968 21.35 -11.21 -69.71
C ALA A 968 20.53 -10.04 -69.14
N GLU A 969 19.35 -10.30 -68.57
CA GLU A 969 18.51 -9.25 -67.94
C GLU A 969 19.23 -8.61 -66.73
N VAL A 970 19.83 -9.42 -65.86
CA VAL A 970 20.62 -8.91 -64.72
C VAL A 970 21.85 -8.13 -65.21
N ARG A 971 22.47 -8.56 -66.33
CA ARG A 971 23.60 -7.83 -66.94
C ARG A 971 23.16 -6.48 -67.47
N VAL A 972 21.97 -6.38 -68.07
CA VAL A 972 21.41 -5.11 -68.55
C VAL A 972 21.13 -4.15 -67.38
N ILE A 973 20.64 -4.67 -66.25
CA ILE A 973 20.49 -3.88 -65.01
C ILE A 973 21.85 -3.38 -64.52
N ARG A 974 22.87 -4.24 -64.52
CA ARG A 974 24.23 -3.86 -64.14
C ARG A 974 24.83 -2.80 -65.07
N THR A 975 24.65 -2.90 -66.39
CA THR A 975 25.14 -1.85 -67.32
C THR A 975 24.42 -0.53 -67.11
N ALA A 976 23.15 -0.55 -66.71
CA ALA A 976 22.44 0.66 -66.35
C ALA A 976 22.95 1.29 -65.02
N LEU A 977 23.70 0.53 -64.20
CA LEU A 977 24.37 1.02 -63.00
C LEU A 977 25.75 1.61 -63.34
N GLY A 978 26.08 2.78 -62.81
CA GLY A 978 27.43 3.36 -62.91
C GLY A 978 27.86 3.93 -64.27
N GLU A 979 27.06 3.82 -65.33
CA GLU A 979 27.40 4.30 -66.69
C GLU A 979 27.58 5.82 -66.84
N LEU A 980 27.31 6.61 -65.79
CA LEU A 980 27.53 8.06 -65.77
C LEU A 980 28.93 8.49 -65.28
N GLN A 981 29.78 7.56 -64.84
CA GLN A 981 31.08 7.91 -64.21
C GLN A 981 32.32 7.20 -64.75
N THR A 982 32.28 6.54 -65.91
CA THR A 982 33.58 6.28 -66.58
C THR A 982 34.26 7.63 -66.82
N LYS A 983 35.43 7.84 -66.20
CA LYS A 983 36.31 9.01 -66.36
C LYS A 983 36.47 9.41 -67.83
N GLU A 984 36.39 8.44 -68.72
CA GLU A 984 36.42 8.57 -70.18
C GLU A 984 35.21 9.32 -70.75
N ARG A 985 33.98 9.01 -70.31
CA ARG A 985 32.76 9.70 -70.76
C ARG A 985 32.60 11.07 -70.11
N LEU A 986 33.01 11.23 -68.84
CA LEU A 986 33.07 12.56 -68.21
C LEU A 986 34.12 13.45 -68.89
N ARG A 987 35.30 12.89 -69.25
CA ARG A 987 36.28 13.58 -70.10
C ARG A 987 35.71 13.91 -71.47
N ALA A 988 34.94 13.01 -72.09
CA ALA A 988 34.33 13.25 -73.39
C ALA A 988 33.25 14.36 -73.33
N MET A 989 32.41 14.38 -72.29
CA MET A 989 31.43 15.44 -72.07
C MET A 989 32.09 16.77 -71.70
N LEU A 990 33.13 16.76 -70.84
CA LEU A 990 33.88 17.97 -70.52
C LEU A 990 34.59 18.51 -71.77
N ALA A 991 35.17 17.62 -72.58
CA ALA A 991 35.77 17.97 -73.86
C ALA A 991 34.73 18.56 -74.83
N SER A 992 33.54 17.95 -74.96
CA SER A 992 32.48 18.46 -75.84
C SER A 992 31.94 19.81 -75.36
N VAL A 993 31.82 20.03 -74.05
CA VAL A 993 31.40 21.31 -73.48
C VAL A 993 32.49 22.38 -73.65
N ILE A 994 33.77 22.01 -73.46
CA ILE A 994 34.91 22.91 -73.73
C ILE A 994 34.95 23.28 -75.22
N GLU A 995 34.70 22.32 -76.11
CA GLU A 995 34.69 22.52 -77.56
C GLU A 995 33.49 23.37 -78.00
N GLN A 996 32.29 23.12 -77.46
CA GLN A 996 31.13 24.00 -77.66
C GLN A 996 31.38 25.40 -77.14
N ARG A 997 31.98 25.56 -75.95
CA ARG A 997 32.31 26.87 -75.38
C ARG A 997 33.34 27.61 -76.23
N ARG A 998 34.33 26.89 -76.77
CA ARG A 998 35.34 27.45 -77.67
C ARG A 998 34.71 27.88 -78.99
N ARG A 999 33.85 27.05 -79.57
CA ARG A 999 33.09 27.35 -80.78
C ARG A 999 32.18 28.57 -80.59
N LEU A 1000 31.45 28.64 -79.48
CA LEU A 1000 30.64 29.80 -79.11
C LEU A 1000 31.49 31.05 -78.87
N GLN A 1001 32.67 30.94 -78.25
CA GLN A 1001 33.60 32.07 -78.09
C GLN A 1001 34.14 32.56 -79.43
N ASP A 1002 34.51 31.66 -80.34
CA ASP A 1002 35.02 32.02 -81.66
C ASP A 1002 33.91 32.62 -82.53
N GLU A 1003 32.69 32.07 -82.46
CA GLU A 1003 31.51 32.66 -83.08
C GLU A 1003 31.22 34.05 -82.51
N MET A 1004 31.15 34.20 -81.17
CA MET A 1004 30.95 35.51 -80.53
C MET A 1004 32.05 36.52 -80.87
N ARG A 1005 33.31 36.08 -80.99
CA ARG A 1005 34.43 36.93 -81.38
C ARG A 1005 34.31 37.35 -82.84
N GLY A 1006 33.91 36.44 -83.73
CA GLY A 1006 33.62 36.74 -85.12
C GLY A 1006 32.44 37.70 -85.28
N TRP A 1007 31.36 37.51 -84.50
CA TRP A 1007 30.22 38.43 -84.44
C TRP A 1007 30.65 39.81 -83.94
N ARG A 1008 31.47 39.87 -82.89
CA ARG A 1008 31.97 41.14 -82.35
C ARG A 1008 32.84 41.90 -83.36
N ILE A 1009 33.74 41.23 -84.06
CA ILE A 1009 34.58 41.84 -85.12
C ILE A 1009 33.69 42.36 -86.25
N LYS A 1010 32.72 41.58 -86.72
CA LYS A 1010 31.79 42.01 -87.78
C LYS A 1010 30.94 43.21 -87.38
N VAL A 1011 30.53 43.29 -86.12
CA VAL A 1011 29.75 44.42 -85.59
C VAL A 1011 30.64 45.66 -85.41
N GLU A 1012 31.86 45.51 -84.88
CA GLU A 1012 32.83 46.62 -84.73
C GLU A 1012 33.29 47.18 -86.09
N GLU A 1013 33.52 46.33 -87.11
CA GLU A 1013 33.81 46.75 -88.49
C GLU A 1013 32.59 47.41 -89.16
N GLY A 1014 31.37 46.91 -88.91
CA GLY A 1014 30.14 47.48 -89.47
C GLY A 1014 29.78 48.87 -88.93
N LEU A 1015 30.14 49.16 -87.67
CA LEU A 1015 29.89 50.45 -87.00
C LEU A 1015 30.91 51.54 -87.37
N THR A 1016 32.06 51.18 -87.95
CA THR A 1016 33.15 52.13 -88.27
C THR A 1016 33.24 52.51 -89.76
N LYS A 1017 32.51 51.82 -90.64
CA LYS A 1017 32.43 52.16 -92.07
C LYS A 1017 31.64 53.45 -92.30
N LYS A 1018 32.26 54.42 -92.99
CA LYS A 1018 31.65 55.71 -93.34
C LYS A 1018 30.85 55.71 -94.65
N GLU A 1019 30.93 54.62 -95.41
CA GLU A 1019 30.27 54.50 -96.71
C GLU A 1019 28.81 54.03 -96.54
N PRO A 1020 27.86 54.64 -97.26
CA PRO A 1020 26.46 54.26 -97.19
C PRO A 1020 26.27 52.83 -97.74
N GLU A 1021 25.43 52.04 -97.09
CA GLU A 1021 25.17 50.65 -97.47
C GLU A 1021 23.76 50.50 -98.02
N LEU A 1022 23.68 50.02 -99.27
CA LEU A 1022 22.42 49.52 -99.83
C LEU A 1022 22.15 48.14 -99.25
N LEU A 1023 20.98 47.95 -98.63
CA LEU A 1023 20.59 46.66 -98.07
C LEU A 1023 20.11 45.74 -99.19
N PRO A 1024 20.38 44.42 -99.15
CA PRO A 1024 19.93 43.51 -100.20
C PRO A 1024 18.39 43.47 -100.26
N LEU A 1025 17.83 43.61 -101.46
CA LEU A 1025 16.40 43.43 -101.70
C LEU A 1025 16.16 42.00 -102.19
N GLY A 1026 15.17 41.32 -101.61
CA GLY A 1026 14.77 39.98 -102.04
C GLY A 1026 14.33 39.93 -103.53
N PRO A 1027 14.18 38.73 -104.11
CA PRO A 1027 13.80 38.59 -105.52
C PRO A 1027 12.43 39.25 -105.79
N VAL A 1028 12.38 40.06 -106.84
CA VAL A 1028 11.20 40.83 -107.24
C VAL A 1028 10.52 40.14 -108.42
N PHE A 1029 9.21 39.90 -108.30
CA PHE A 1029 8.42 39.29 -109.38
C PHE A 1029 7.54 40.35 -110.05
N LEU A 1030 7.54 40.39 -111.38
CA LEU A 1030 6.73 41.27 -112.22
C LEU A 1030 6.04 40.47 -113.32
N ALA A 1031 4.81 40.82 -113.67
CA ALA A 1031 4.16 40.32 -114.89
C ALA A 1031 4.60 41.12 -116.13
N LYS A 1032 4.48 40.54 -117.33
CA LYS A 1032 4.76 41.23 -118.60
C LYS A 1032 4.10 42.62 -118.68
N GLY A 1033 4.90 43.65 -118.94
CA GLY A 1033 4.42 45.02 -119.09
C GLY A 1033 4.07 45.75 -117.79
N GLU A 1034 4.16 45.09 -116.63
CA GLU A 1034 3.85 45.66 -115.33
C GLU A 1034 4.95 46.64 -114.87
N THR A 1035 4.54 47.77 -114.30
CA THR A 1035 5.42 48.71 -113.61
C THR A 1035 5.20 48.60 -112.11
N LYS A 1036 6.27 48.45 -111.33
CA LYS A 1036 6.20 48.36 -109.87
C LYS A 1036 7.21 49.30 -109.22
N ARG A 1037 6.78 49.95 -108.14
CA ARG A 1037 7.66 50.73 -107.25
C ARG A 1037 8.36 49.79 -106.30
N LEU A 1038 9.69 49.77 -106.35
CA LEU A 1038 10.52 49.00 -105.45
C LEU A 1038 11.09 49.91 -104.38
N ARG A 1039 10.89 49.52 -103.12
CA ARG A 1039 11.45 50.19 -101.96
C ARG A 1039 12.75 49.51 -101.57
N GLN A 1040 13.88 50.18 -101.82
CA GLN A 1040 15.22 49.70 -101.52
C GLN A 1040 15.69 50.25 -100.19
N GLY A 1041 16.14 49.37 -99.29
CA GLY A 1041 16.72 49.80 -98.02
C GLY A 1041 18.08 50.48 -98.23
N LEU A 1042 18.29 51.61 -97.55
CA LEU A 1042 19.53 52.36 -97.55
C LEU A 1042 19.89 52.71 -96.09
N ASN A 1043 21.11 52.38 -95.70
CA ASN A 1043 21.69 52.88 -94.46
C ASN A 1043 22.71 53.97 -94.80
N TRP A 1044 22.38 55.23 -94.48
CA TRP A 1044 23.23 56.38 -94.78
C TRP A 1044 24.56 56.37 -94.02
N ARG A 1045 24.63 55.63 -92.90
CA ARG A 1045 25.78 55.59 -91.99
C ARG A 1045 26.30 57.00 -91.64
N LEU A 1046 27.59 57.12 -91.35
CA LEU A 1046 28.31 58.38 -91.09
C LEU A 1046 28.83 59.01 -92.39
N PHE A 1047 28.09 58.90 -93.49
CA PHE A 1047 28.46 59.52 -94.75
C PHE A 1047 28.37 61.05 -94.63
N ASP A 1048 29.37 61.74 -95.15
CA ASP A 1048 29.64 63.16 -94.88
C ASP A 1048 28.99 64.12 -95.89
N LYS A 1049 28.39 63.61 -96.96
CA LYS A 1049 27.61 64.41 -97.92
C LYS A 1049 26.11 64.24 -97.70
N ASP A 1050 25.37 65.32 -97.94
CA ASP A 1050 23.90 65.35 -97.86
C ASP A 1050 23.23 64.75 -99.10
N ASP A 1051 23.93 64.59 -100.22
CA ASP A 1051 23.41 63.96 -101.44
C ASP A 1051 24.20 62.71 -101.82
N LEU A 1052 23.49 61.64 -102.22
CA LEU A 1052 24.04 60.37 -102.73
C LEU A 1052 23.45 60.04 -104.10
N THR A 1053 24.31 59.84 -105.08
CA THR A 1053 23.88 59.43 -106.43
C THR A 1053 24.00 57.91 -106.59
N VAL A 1054 22.92 57.25 -107.02
CA VAL A 1054 22.91 55.81 -107.34
C VAL A 1054 22.68 55.62 -108.83
N ARG A 1055 23.62 54.96 -109.49
CA ARG A 1055 23.51 54.58 -110.91
C ARG A 1055 22.85 53.21 -111.01
N VAL A 1056 21.82 53.11 -111.84
CA VAL A 1056 21.12 51.84 -112.07
C VAL A 1056 21.49 51.32 -113.45
N THR A 1057 21.99 50.09 -113.50
CA THR A 1057 22.29 49.39 -114.76
C THR A 1057 21.47 48.11 -114.82
N THR A 1058 20.88 47.84 -115.99
CA THR A 1058 20.07 46.65 -116.22
C THR A 1058 20.87 45.67 -117.07
N SER A 1059 20.72 44.37 -116.82
CA SER A 1059 21.42 43.33 -117.59
C SER A 1059 20.93 43.20 -119.04
N ASP A 1060 19.65 43.52 -119.30
CA ASP A 1060 19.06 43.62 -120.64
C ASP A 1060 17.99 44.73 -120.65
N ALA A 1061 18.21 45.78 -121.45
CA ALA A 1061 17.34 46.95 -121.52
C ALA A 1061 15.99 46.67 -122.22
N GLU A 1062 15.87 45.60 -123.01
CA GLU A 1062 14.60 45.20 -123.63
C GLU A 1062 13.72 44.38 -122.67
N GLY A 1063 14.32 43.76 -121.64
CA GLY A 1063 13.65 42.91 -120.66
C GLY A 1063 13.14 43.66 -119.43
N VAL A 1064 13.94 44.58 -118.87
CA VAL A 1064 13.57 45.40 -117.71
C VAL A 1064 14.14 46.79 -117.86
N SER A 1065 13.29 47.80 -117.65
CA SER A 1065 13.66 49.22 -117.66
C SER A 1065 13.55 49.82 -116.26
N ALA A 1066 14.56 50.62 -115.89
CA ALA A 1066 14.67 51.33 -114.62
C ALA A 1066 15.33 52.70 -114.86
N PRO A 1067 15.13 53.71 -113.99
CA PRO A 1067 15.76 55.02 -114.13
C PRO A 1067 17.29 54.91 -114.05
N ALA A 1068 18.01 55.45 -115.04
CA ALA A 1068 19.46 55.28 -115.17
C ALA A 1068 20.27 55.90 -114.02
N MET A 1069 19.72 56.91 -113.34
CA MET A 1069 20.36 57.60 -112.22
C MET A 1069 19.29 58.09 -111.24
N ILE A 1070 19.53 57.87 -109.95
CA ILE A 1070 18.67 58.30 -108.85
C ILE A 1070 19.51 59.17 -107.92
N ARG A 1071 19.07 60.39 -107.63
CA ARG A 1071 19.70 61.26 -106.61
C ARG A 1071 18.88 61.19 -105.34
N LEU A 1072 19.55 60.92 -104.23
CA LEU A 1072 18.96 60.77 -102.91
C LEU A 1072 19.50 61.87 -102.02
N ASN A 1073 18.62 62.52 -101.25
CA ASN A 1073 19.00 63.50 -100.25
C ASN A 1073 18.89 62.89 -98.85
N PHE A 1074 19.81 63.26 -97.96
CA PHE A 1074 19.89 62.76 -96.60
C PHE A 1074 18.63 63.07 -95.79
N GLU A 1075 18.06 64.27 -95.88
CA GLU A 1075 16.88 64.65 -95.09
C GLU A 1075 15.65 63.81 -95.45
N ASP A 1076 15.49 63.48 -96.74
CA ASP A 1076 14.35 62.72 -97.25
C ASP A 1076 14.44 61.21 -96.93
N VAL A 1077 15.65 60.65 -96.93
CA VAL A 1077 15.88 59.20 -96.88
C VAL A 1077 16.36 58.71 -95.51
N SER A 1078 16.97 59.56 -94.68
CA SER A 1078 17.48 59.19 -93.35
C SER A 1078 16.39 58.77 -92.36
N LEU A 1079 15.18 59.34 -92.47
CA LEU A 1079 14.05 59.00 -91.60
C LEU A 1079 13.41 57.66 -91.97
N THR A 1080 13.43 57.30 -93.25
CA THR A 1080 12.74 56.12 -93.78
C THR A 1080 13.68 54.94 -94.03
N ASN A 1081 15.00 55.17 -93.98
CA ASN A 1081 16.09 54.23 -94.30
C ASN A 1081 15.85 53.45 -95.59
N ALA A 1082 15.16 54.07 -96.55
CA ALA A 1082 14.80 53.45 -97.82
C ALA A 1082 14.38 54.50 -98.84
N PHE A 1083 14.61 54.21 -100.12
CA PHE A 1083 14.13 55.02 -101.23
C PHE A 1083 13.38 54.17 -102.25
N GLU A 1084 12.52 54.80 -103.04
CA GLU A 1084 11.69 54.13 -104.02
C GLU A 1084 12.10 54.45 -105.45
N TYR A 1085 12.11 53.45 -106.33
CA TYR A 1085 12.28 53.63 -107.75
C TYR A 1085 11.37 52.71 -108.55
N GLU A 1086 10.96 53.17 -109.73
CA GLU A 1086 10.07 52.43 -110.61
C GLU A 1086 10.85 51.48 -111.51
N VAL A 1087 10.41 50.23 -111.55
CA VAL A 1087 10.92 49.20 -112.46
C VAL A 1087 9.78 48.72 -113.33
N ARG A 1088 10.01 48.71 -114.64
CA ARG A 1088 9.04 48.27 -115.64
C ARG A 1088 9.53 47.03 -116.37
N ALA A 1089 8.71 45.99 -116.35
CA ALA A 1089 8.96 44.77 -117.12
C ALA A 1089 8.62 44.96 -118.60
N GLY A 1090 9.50 44.49 -119.48
CA GLY A 1090 9.30 44.41 -120.92
C GLY A 1090 8.44 43.21 -121.32
N THR A 1091 8.53 42.79 -122.59
CA THR A 1091 7.76 41.66 -123.15
C THR A 1091 8.47 40.30 -123.03
N LYS A 1092 9.78 40.29 -122.72
CA LYS A 1092 10.59 39.08 -122.53
C LYS A 1092 10.41 38.49 -121.13
N VAL A 1093 10.11 37.19 -121.06
CA VAL A 1093 10.04 36.41 -119.81
C VAL A 1093 11.43 35.92 -119.45
N GLY A 1094 11.85 36.05 -118.19
CA GLY A 1094 13.16 35.60 -117.74
C GLY A 1094 13.64 36.25 -116.44
N ASP A 1095 14.81 35.83 -115.98
CA ASP A 1095 15.49 36.40 -114.82
C ASP A 1095 16.45 37.51 -115.28
N PHE A 1096 16.22 38.73 -114.80
CA PHE A 1096 17.02 39.91 -115.08
C PHE A 1096 17.68 40.43 -113.80
N VAL A 1097 18.83 41.06 -113.93
CA VAL A 1097 19.56 41.62 -112.78
C VAL A 1097 19.66 43.13 -112.93
N LEU A 1098 19.16 43.84 -111.92
CA LEU A 1098 19.35 45.28 -111.75
C LEU A 1098 20.54 45.48 -110.81
N THR A 1099 21.59 46.16 -111.28
CA THR A 1099 22.74 46.51 -110.44
C THR A 1099 22.64 47.99 -110.08
N LEU A 1100 22.45 48.24 -108.78
CA LEU A 1100 22.45 49.55 -108.17
C LEU A 1100 23.86 49.85 -107.68
N THR A 1101 24.53 50.81 -108.29
CA THR A 1101 25.90 51.22 -107.93
C THR A 1101 25.84 52.62 -107.33
N PRO A 1102 26.06 52.79 -106.01
CA PRO A 1102 26.16 54.10 -105.40
C PRO A 1102 27.48 54.80 -105.79
N GLU A 1103 27.54 56.13 -105.65
CA GLU A 1103 28.76 56.93 -105.87
C GLU A 1103 29.92 56.45 -104.97
N VAL A 1104 29.59 56.03 -103.75
CA VAL A 1104 30.51 55.48 -102.75
C VAL A 1104 29.82 54.30 -102.06
N GLY A 1105 30.47 53.14 -102.03
CA GLY A 1105 29.96 51.89 -101.44
C GLY A 1105 29.83 50.74 -102.44
N ASP A 1106 29.50 49.55 -101.92
CA ASP A 1106 29.41 48.33 -102.72
C ASP A 1106 28.12 48.29 -103.56
N PRO A 1107 28.18 47.82 -104.82
CA PRO A 1107 27.00 47.67 -105.67
C PRO A 1107 26.11 46.53 -105.19
N VAL A 1108 24.79 46.75 -105.23
CA VAL A 1108 23.79 45.74 -104.87
C VAL A 1108 23.05 45.26 -106.09
N GLN A 1109 22.96 43.94 -106.23
CA GLN A 1109 22.22 43.29 -107.30
C GLN A 1109 20.82 42.89 -106.83
N VAL A 1110 19.81 43.39 -107.52
CA VAL A 1110 18.40 43.01 -107.31
C VAL A 1110 17.99 42.10 -108.47
N ARG A 1111 17.60 40.86 -108.14
CA ARG A 1111 17.08 39.91 -109.13
C ARG A 1111 15.60 40.20 -109.38
N VAL A 1112 15.26 40.44 -110.63
CA VAL A 1112 13.89 40.67 -111.11
C VAL A 1112 13.50 39.54 -112.03
N GLN A 1113 12.53 38.73 -111.62
CA GLN A 1113 11.98 37.67 -112.45
C GLN A 1113 10.69 38.17 -113.10
N VAL A 1114 10.71 38.29 -114.42
CA VAL A 1114 9.53 38.63 -115.22
C VAL A 1114 8.83 37.33 -115.61
N LYS A 1115 7.60 37.15 -115.12
CA LYS A 1115 6.76 35.98 -115.40
C LYS A 1115 5.79 36.23 -116.55
#